data_AF-A0ABD2AE68-F1
#
_entry.id   AF-A0ABD2AE68-F1
#
_cell.length_a   1.000
_cell.length_b   1.000
_cell.length_c   1.000
_cell.angle_alpha   90.00
_cell.angle_beta   90.00
_cell.angle_gamma   90.00
#
_symmetry.space_group_name_H-M   'P 1'
#
loop_
_entity.id
_entity.type
_entity.pdbx_description
1 polymer ?
#
loop_
_entity_poly.entity_id
_entity_poly.type
_entity_poly.pdbx_seq_one_letter_code
_entity_poly.pdbx_strand_id
1 'polypeptide(L)'
;MRVRTYKKCLYYLMSSGTCVVFIGGCWFLYQLRQTSQILRSTVTTDVVNLEQARKSYIYIDKPQYKDIFTFHKNENQYVSERQSEVNHDVTNVLIRFSYNLTNIVAIMVDIITDRWKMLNQKLAYRLLNVARFGDEHERIRAATALCSLNDLEDWHYQNMAQMLDARTAIALARTPNVDQRFFLKPPYFHMEYKLHDVIEKVHDMLLHLNSLCNKLHPCLTQFLHKKFGDLFRDGLMFEHDLTSMGLAIPPAIIWNEELLQNCVQTIYHHSSLEQYSKDIVNADGLQILMLIYKIFSNNIDTCIILANILSNISLHTEYLDDFFRSGWFSILVTWSKNKDIRLSVPAGCALANLDIDKNKHIKYHKHVYLLHPLHRTDTASKLDVIFLHGLLGGVFITWRQRDIKDDISKCEDPINIKRENSQMSTLISDYPQEFFKDLAYDLQTRAWKKLGRDYEVILDDCPVNVNYQSTGPFTCKGDDACMKDLEHDKMCRTQCWPMDWLPRDVPYLRILGVNYDTNLSMWTPLCPIESLKSTISDRSSEYISKLLIADVGKRPIIWVCHSMGGLLVKKMLVEEWKSGDKHNICKNTRGIVFYSTPHRGSHIAALTQATQMLIWPSIEVQELREESPHLLGLHKDFIEMLNNYPINIVSFSETKSTLVTALKFPFQFVTPNSADPGVGEFFEIPQDHLTICKPANRRSFLYQKLLCLLRRQIEIRKETKSSIFMNLTWPDRLLPK
;
A
#
# COMPACT_ATOMS: atom_id res chain seq x y z
N MET A 1 -59.26 -53.04 -8.70
CA MET A 1 -58.03 -53.73 -8.19
C MET A 1 -56.72 -52.97 -8.47
N ARG A 2 -56.51 -52.33 -9.64
CA ARG A 2 -55.26 -51.63 -10.01
C ARG A 2 -54.85 -50.40 -9.16
N VAL A 3 -55.79 -49.64 -8.61
CA VAL A 3 -55.48 -48.43 -7.81
C VAL A 3 -54.90 -48.75 -6.42
N ARG A 4 -55.26 -49.91 -5.85
CA ARG A 4 -54.77 -50.34 -4.53
C ARG A 4 -53.32 -50.83 -4.60
N THR A 5 -52.92 -51.43 -5.73
CA THR A 5 -51.55 -51.87 -6.00
C THR A 5 -50.61 -50.69 -6.25
N TYR A 6 -51.08 -49.64 -6.95
CA TYR A 6 -50.29 -48.44 -7.22
C TYR A 6 -49.98 -47.63 -5.95
N LYS A 7 -50.96 -47.49 -5.04
CA LYS A 7 -50.74 -46.85 -3.73
C LYS A 7 -49.75 -47.62 -2.85
N LYS A 8 -49.77 -48.96 -2.87
CA LYS A 8 -48.78 -49.77 -2.15
C LYS A 8 -47.38 -49.62 -2.76
N CYS A 9 -47.27 -49.62 -4.09
CA CYS A 9 -45.98 -49.45 -4.77
C CYS A 9 -45.36 -48.07 -4.49
N LEU A 10 -46.16 -46.99 -4.54
CA LEU A 10 -45.70 -45.64 -4.20
C LEU A 10 -45.26 -45.52 -2.73
N TYR A 11 -45.97 -46.19 -1.81
CA TYR A 11 -45.60 -46.23 -0.39
C TYR A 11 -44.27 -46.97 -0.17
N TYR A 12 -44.06 -48.12 -0.83
CA TYR A 12 -42.78 -48.83 -0.76
C TYR A 12 -41.63 -48.04 -1.36
N LEU A 13 -41.87 -47.32 -2.47
CA LEU A 13 -40.84 -46.52 -3.15
C LEU A 13 -40.45 -45.27 -2.35
N MET A 14 -41.42 -44.62 -1.70
CA MET A 14 -41.18 -43.53 -0.75
C MET A 14 -40.46 -44.03 0.52
N SER A 15 -40.85 -45.19 1.05
CA SER A 15 -40.22 -45.80 2.23
C SER A 15 -38.80 -46.29 1.95
N SER A 16 -38.52 -46.81 0.75
CA SER A 16 -37.15 -47.17 0.37
C SER A 16 -36.29 -45.94 0.16
N GLY A 17 -36.85 -44.87 -0.42
CA GLY A 17 -36.14 -43.60 -0.59
C GLY A 17 -35.74 -42.97 0.75
N THR A 18 -36.64 -42.95 1.73
CA THR A 18 -36.34 -42.43 3.08
C THR A 18 -35.31 -43.30 3.80
N CYS A 19 -35.38 -44.63 3.70
CA CYS A 19 -34.36 -45.52 4.26
C CYS A 19 -32.98 -45.31 3.64
N VAL A 20 -32.86 -45.10 2.33
CA VAL A 20 -31.58 -44.85 1.66
C VAL A 20 -30.97 -43.52 2.11
N VAL A 21 -31.77 -42.47 2.25
CA VAL A 21 -31.29 -41.18 2.76
C VAL A 21 -30.86 -41.29 4.23
N PHE A 22 -31.61 -42.02 5.05
CA PHE A 22 -31.27 -42.19 6.46
C PHE A 22 -30.00 -43.03 6.65
N ILE A 23 -29.89 -44.17 5.96
CA ILE A 23 -28.72 -45.05 6.03
C ILE A 23 -27.50 -44.36 5.41
N GLY A 24 -27.66 -43.66 4.29
CA GLY A 24 -26.61 -42.86 3.66
C GLY A 24 -26.14 -41.72 4.55
N GLY A 25 -27.06 -41.03 5.24
CA GLY A 25 -26.75 -40.00 6.23
C GLY A 25 -26.03 -40.57 7.45
N CYS A 26 -26.47 -41.71 7.98
CA CYS A 26 -25.80 -42.40 9.08
C CYS A 26 -24.39 -42.89 8.69
N TRP A 27 -24.22 -43.43 7.48
CA TRP A 27 -22.90 -43.80 6.95
C TRP A 27 -22.00 -42.58 6.82
N PHE A 28 -22.50 -41.49 6.24
CA PHE A 28 -21.73 -40.26 6.10
C PHE A 28 -21.29 -39.70 7.45
N LEU A 29 -22.20 -39.67 8.44
CA LEU A 29 -21.88 -39.26 9.82
C LEU A 29 -20.87 -40.21 10.50
N TYR A 30 -20.94 -41.51 10.22
CA TYR A 30 -19.95 -42.48 10.68
C TYR A 30 -18.57 -42.21 10.08
N GLN A 31 -18.48 -41.96 8.78
CA GLN A 31 -17.23 -41.61 8.10
C GLN A 31 -16.66 -40.27 8.59
N LEU A 32 -17.52 -39.28 8.85
CA LEU A 32 -17.13 -37.99 9.45
C LEU A 32 -16.61 -38.17 10.88
N ARG A 33 -17.19 -39.10 11.64
CA ARG A 33 -16.73 -39.42 13.00
C ARG A 33 -15.38 -40.15 12.98
N GLN A 34 -15.20 -41.10 12.07
CA GLN A 34 -13.92 -41.81 11.89
C GLN A 34 -12.81 -40.84 11.47
N THR A 35 -13.04 -40.00 10.47
CA THR A 35 -12.05 -39.00 10.04
C THR A 35 -11.76 -37.99 11.15
N SER A 36 -12.77 -37.55 11.91
CA SER A 36 -12.56 -36.70 13.10
C SER A 36 -11.72 -37.38 14.19
N GLN A 37 -11.93 -38.67 14.45
CA GLN A 37 -11.13 -39.43 15.43
C GLN A 37 -9.68 -39.59 14.98
N ILE A 38 -9.45 -39.90 13.71
CA ILE A 38 -8.11 -39.99 13.14
C ILE A 38 -7.41 -38.62 13.23
N LEU A 39 -8.10 -37.53 12.83
CA LEU A 39 -7.57 -36.17 12.91
C LEU A 39 -7.25 -35.75 14.35
N ARG A 40 -8.05 -36.18 15.34
CA ARG A 40 -7.79 -35.95 16.78
C ARG A 40 -6.62 -36.77 17.32
N SER A 41 -6.34 -37.94 16.74
CA SER A 41 -5.20 -38.78 17.14
C SER A 41 -3.88 -38.30 16.54
N THR A 42 -3.90 -37.69 15.37
CA THR A 42 -2.71 -37.13 14.69
C THR A 42 -2.42 -35.68 15.07
N VAL A 43 -3.39 -34.95 15.62
CA VAL A 43 -3.27 -33.54 16.00
C VAL A 43 -3.66 -33.38 17.47
N THR A 44 -2.71 -32.98 18.32
CA THR A 44 -2.90 -32.74 19.76
C THR A 44 -4.14 -31.87 20.02
N THR A 45 -5.08 -32.38 20.81
CA THR A 45 -6.40 -31.78 21.07
C THR A 45 -6.48 -30.91 22.32
N ASP A 46 -5.37 -30.65 23.01
CA ASP A 46 -5.34 -29.94 24.30
C ASP A 46 -5.47 -28.41 24.14
N VAL A 47 -6.57 -27.97 23.52
CA VAL A 47 -6.91 -26.54 23.40
C VAL A 47 -7.37 -25.96 24.74
N VAL A 48 -7.93 -26.79 25.63
CA VAL A 48 -8.38 -26.38 26.97
C VAL A 48 -7.20 -25.97 27.87
N ASN A 49 -6.02 -26.58 27.69
CA ASN A 49 -4.81 -26.18 28.41
C ASN A 49 -4.18 -24.89 27.86
N LEU A 50 -4.48 -24.52 26.60
CA LEU A 50 -4.04 -23.26 26.01
C LEU A 50 -4.86 -22.05 26.52
N GLU A 51 -6.14 -22.25 26.84
CA GLU A 51 -6.99 -21.24 27.47
C GLU A 51 -6.60 -20.94 28.93
N GLN A 52 -6.08 -21.95 29.65
CA GLN A 52 -5.82 -21.83 31.10
C GLN A 52 -4.43 -21.29 31.48
N ALA A 53 -3.49 -21.17 30.54
CA ALA A 53 -2.08 -20.95 30.87
C ALA A 53 -1.65 -19.49 31.12
N ARG A 54 -2.50 -18.47 30.94
CA ARG A 54 -2.11 -17.07 31.25
C ARG A 54 -3.25 -16.27 31.87
N LYS A 55 -3.06 -15.84 33.12
CA LYS A 55 -3.75 -14.66 33.67
C LYS A 55 -3.22 -13.45 32.92
N SER A 56 -3.96 -12.99 31.91
CA SER A 56 -3.63 -11.80 31.12
C SER A 56 -4.79 -10.82 31.20
N TYR A 57 -4.46 -9.53 31.34
CA TYR A 57 -5.39 -8.41 31.43
C TYR A 57 -6.59 -8.56 30.49
N ILE A 58 -7.80 -8.53 31.05
CA ILE A 58 -9.03 -8.54 30.27
C ILE A 58 -9.24 -7.11 29.75
N TYR A 59 -9.20 -6.92 28.43
CA TYR A 59 -9.64 -5.67 27.80
C TYR A 59 -11.17 -5.61 27.89
N ILE A 60 -11.70 -5.11 29.01
CA ILE A 60 -13.15 -4.97 29.21
C ILE A 60 -13.60 -3.66 28.55
N ASP A 61 -13.96 -3.70 27.27
CA ASP A 61 -14.67 -2.60 26.60
C ASP A 61 -16.18 -2.82 26.76
N LYS A 62 -16.67 -2.80 28.01
CA LYS A 62 -18.11 -2.88 28.33
C LYS A 62 -18.61 -1.50 28.79
N PRO A 63 -19.69 -0.95 28.21
CA PRO A 63 -20.28 0.31 28.67
C PRO A 63 -20.71 0.27 30.15
N GLN A 64 -20.94 -0.93 30.70
CA GLN A 64 -21.28 -1.19 32.11
C GLN A 64 -20.15 -0.84 33.11
N TYR A 65 -18.91 -0.65 32.63
CA TYR A 65 -17.77 -0.31 33.49
C TYR A 65 -17.46 1.20 33.50
N LYS A 66 -18.22 2.02 32.75
CA LYS A 66 -18.19 3.49 32.87
C LYS A 66 -18.79 3.97 34.20
N ASP A 67 -19.66 3.17 34.80
CA ASP A 67 -20.40 3.54 36.01
C ASP A 67 -19.71 3.09 37.32
N ILE A 68 -18.55 2.42 37.25
CA ILE A 68 -17.91 1.80 38.45
C ILE A 68 -17.19 2.81 39.37
N PHE A 69 -17.07 4.08 38.97
CA PHE A 69 -16.57 5.14 39.87
C PHE A 69 -17.65 6.07 40.43
N THR A 70 -18.93 5.77 40.19
CA THR A 70 -20.04 6.59 40.69
C THR A 70 -21.21 5.69 41.06
N PHE A 71 -21.71 5.86 42.29
CA PHE A 71 -22.91 5.24 42.87
C PHE A 71 -22.72 3.98 43.73
N HIS A 72 -22.22 4.23 44.94
CA HIS A 72 -22.96 3.81 46.12
C HIS A 72 -24.33 4.51 46.14
N LYS A 73 -25.40 3.83 45.73
CA LYS A 73 -26.69 3.81 46.45
C LYS A 73 -27.75 3.03 45.67
N ASN A 74 -28.47 2.23 46.46
CA ASN A 74 -29.81 1.68 46.23
C ASN A 74 -29.88 0.33 45.52
N GLU A 75 -29.71 -0.70 46.35
CA GLU A 75 -30.40 -1.98 46.24
C GLU A 75 -31.93 -1.83 46.35
N ASN A 76 -32.58 -2.89 45.86
CA ASN A 76 -33.96 -3.33 46.06
C ASN A 76 -35.01 -2.74 45.12
N GLN A 77 -35.50 -3.57 44.18
CA GLN A 77 -36.89 -4.04 44.21
C GLN A 77 -37.24 -5.10 43.14
N TYR A 78 -37.79 -6.21 43.65
CA TYR A 78 -38.79 -7.14 43.09
C TYR A 78 -38.45 -8.23 42.06
N VAL A 79 -38.57 -9.47 42.58
CA VAL A 79 -38.76 -10.78 41.95
C VAL A 79 -40.27 -11.13 41.95
N SER A 80 -40.66 -12.08 41.08
CA SER A 80 -41.93 -12.83 40.98
C SER A 80 -43.06 -12.11 40.27
N GLU A 81 -43.89 -12.69 39.40
CA GLU A 81 -44.50 -14.02 39.22
C GLU A 81 -45.18 -13.96 37.80
N ARG A 82 -45.57 -14.97 37.03
CA ARG A 82 -46.34 -16.19 37.32
C ARG A 82 -46.50 -16.99 35.99
N GLN A 83 -46.44 -18.32 36.06
CA GLN A 83 -47.14 -19.26 35.14
C GLN A 83 -48.67 -19.12 35.45
N SER A 84 -49.67 -19.40 34.62
CA SER A 84 -49.99 -20.50 33.70
C SER A 84 -51.40 -20.23 33.12
N GLU A 85 -51.75 -20.69 31.92
CA GLU A 85 -52.99 -21.48 31.65
C GLU A 85 -53.16 -21.80 30.14
N VAL A 86 -53.93 -22.85 29.88
CA VAL A 86 -53.94 -23.73 28.70
C VAL A 86 -55.38 -23.93 28.20
N ASN A 87 -55.53 -24.32 26.91
CA ASN A 87 -56.71 -24.82 26.16
C ASN A 87 -57.51 -23.77 25.36
N HIS A 88 -58.06 -24.00 24.15
CA HIS A 88 -58.23 -25.13 23.20
C HIS A 88 -58.54 -24.45 21.82
N ASP A 89 -58.07 -24.91 20.64
CA ASP A 89 -58.88 -25.57 19.60
C ASP A 89 -58.03 -25.72 18.32
N VAL A 90 -57.75 -26.93 17.80
CA VAL A 90 -58.50 -27.73 16.80
C VAL A 90 -58.89 -27.00 15.50
N THR A 91 -57.91 -26.39 14.80
CA THR A 91 -58.00 -26.15 13.34
C THR A 91 -56.63 -25.88 12.68
N ASN A 92 -55.59 -26.69 12.93
CA ASN A 92 -54.25 -26.42 12.35
C ASN A 92 -53.41 -27.65 11.94
N VAL A 93 -54.06 -28.78 11.60
CA VAL A 93 -53.32 -30.02 11.28
C VAL A 93 -52.77 -30.05 9.85
N LEU A 94 -53.30 -29.27 8.91
CA LEU A 94 -52.76 -29.21 7.54
C LEU A 94 -51.78 -28.05 7.30
N ILE A 95 -51.78 -27.02 8.14
CA ILE A 95 -50.77 -25.94 8.11
C ILE A 95 -49.50 -26.38 8.86
N ARG A 96 -49.60 -27.25 9.87
CA ARG A 96 -48.43 -27.74 10.63
C ARG A 96 -47.44 -28.60 9.81
N PHE A 97 -47.83 -29.21 8.70
CA PHE A 97 -46.92 -30.07 7.95
C PHE A 97 -45.96 -29.31 7.02
N SER A 98 -46.35 -28.15 6.47
CA SER A 98 -45.40 -27.31 5.72
C SER A 98 -44.50 -26.50 6.66
N TYR A 99 -45.03 -26.01 7.79
CA TYR A 99 -44.26 -25.29 8.81
C TYR A 99 -43.28 -26.18 9.59
N ASN A 100 -43.56 -27.48 9.77
CA ASN A 100 -42.62 -28.39 10.40
C ASN A 100 -41.47 -28.80 9.48
N LEU A 101 -41.69 -28.92 8.16
CA LEU A 101 -40.59 -29.28 7.26
C LEU A 101 -39.62 -28.10 7.09
N THR A 102 -40.13 -26.87 6.95
CA THR A 102 -39.29 -25.67 6.97
C THR A 102 -38.62 -25.46 8.33
N ASN A 103 -39.29 -25.72 9.44
CA ASN A 103 -38.67 -25.66 10.77
C ASN A 103 -37.64 -26.78 11.00
N ILE A 104 -37.86 -28.01 10.52
CA ILE A 104 -36.87 -29.09 10.67
C ILE A 104 -35.66 -28.82 9.78
N VAL A 105 -35.87 -28.30 8.56
CA VAL A 105 -34.77 -27.85 7.70
C VAL A 105 -34.07 -26.65 8.32
N ALA A 106 -34.79 -25.67 8.88
CA ALA A 106 -34.20 -24.54 9.59
C ALA A 106 -33.41 -24.98 10.83
N ILE A 107 -33.96 -25.86 11.68
CA ILE A 107 -33.27 -26.43 12.84
C ILE A 107 -32.05 -27.25 12.41
N MET A 108 -32.13 -28.01 11.31
CA MET A 108 -30.95 -28.71 10.78
C MET A 108 -29.90 -27.75 10.24
N VAL A 109 -30.31 -26.69 9.54
CA VAL A 109 -29.41 -25.62 9.07
C VAL A 109 -28.80 -24.88 10.27
N ASP A 110 -29.56 -24.59 11.32
CA ASP A 110 -29.08 -23.97 12.56
C ASP A 110 -28.09 -24.87 13.30
N ILE A 111 -28.37 -26.16 13.44
CA ILE A 111 -27.43 -27.13 14.04
C ILE A 111 -26.16 -27.26 13.19
N ILE A 112 -26.29 -27.28 11.86
CA ILE A 112 -25.14 -27.38 10.95
C ILE A 112 -24.31 -26.10 11.02
N THR A 113 -24.94 -24.93 11.02
CA THR A 113 -24.27 -23.63 11.13
C THR A 113 -23.61 -23.45 12.49
N ASP A 114 -24.25 -23.84 13.59
CA ASP A 114 -23.63 -23.81 14.93
C ASP A 114 -22.45 -24.77 15.04
N ARG A 115 -22.58 -25.99 14.48
CA ARG A 115 -21.44 -26.92 14.40
C ARG A 115 -20.32 -26.40 13.50
N TRP A 116 -20.66 -25.69 12.43
CA TRP A 116 -19.70 -25.05 11.54
C TRP A 116 -18.96 -23.90 12.24
N LYS A 117 -19.68 -23.04 12.98
CA LYS A 117 -19.10 -21.99 13.84
C LYS A 117 -18.15 -22.58 14.88
N MET A 118 -18.57 -23.62 15.61
CA MET A 118 -17.71 -24.29 16.60
C MET A 118 -16.46 -24.93 15.96
N LEU A 119 -16.58 -25.47 14.74
CA LEU A 119 -15.46 -26.02 14.00
C LEU A 119 -14.50 -24.91 13.55
N ASN A 120 -15.03 -23.82 12.99
CA ASN A 120 -14.27 -22.65 12.57
C ASN A 120 -13.53 -22.00 13.72
N GLN A 121 -14.17 -21.89 14.89
CA GLN A 121 -13.54 -21.41 16.12
C GLN A 121 -12.34 -22.28 16.52
N LYS A 122 -12.54 -23.61 16.62
CA LYS A 122 -11.44 -24.54 16.98
C LYS A 122 -10.31 -24.52 15.95
N LEU A 123 -10.65 -24.38 14.68
CA LEU A 123 -9.69 -24.22 13.59
C LEU A 123 -8.91 -22.91 13.73
N ALA A 124 -9.59 -21.79 14.02
CA ALA A 124 -8.96 -20.48 14.22
C ALA A 124 -7.93 -20.51 15.35
N TYR A 125 -8.26 -21.07 16.51
CA TYR A 125 -7.30 -21.20 17.63
C TYR A 125 -6.11 -22.11 17.29
N ARG A 126 -6.34 -23.20 16.54
CA ARG A 126 -5.26 -24.07 16.07
C ARG A 126 -4.35 -23.36 15.08
N LEU A 127 -4.92 -22.65 14.11
CA LEU A 127 -4.16 -21.84 13.15
C LEU A 127 -3.39 -20.75 13.87
N LEU A 128 -3.96 -20.09 14.87
CA LEU A 128 -3.27 -19.11 15.69
C LEU A 128 -2.07 -19.74 16.44
N ASN A 129 -2.24 -20.95 16.98
CA ASN A 129 -1.14 -21.65 17.65
C ASN A 129 0.00 -22.00 16.67
N VAL A 130 -0.34 -22.47 15.47
CA VAL A 130 0.65 -22.72 14.40
C VAL A 130 1.30 -21.42 13.94
N ALA A 131 0.55 -20.32 13.85
CA ALA A 131 1.08 -19.01 13.47
C ALA A 131 2.10 -18.47 14.50
N ARG A 132 1.98 -18.85 15.77
CA ARG A 132 2.89 -18.43 16.85
C ARG A 132 4.14 -19.30 16.96
N PHE A 133 3.99 -20.62 16.90
CA PHE A 133 5.05 -21.57 17.26
C PHE A 133 5.55 -22.43 16.11
N GLY A 134 4.89 -22.40 14.95
CA GLY A 134 5.27 -23.18 13.77
C GLY A 134 6.55 -22.68 13.10
N ASP A 135 7.01 -23.41 12.09
CA ASP A 135 8.13 -23.01 11.24
C ASP A 135 7.77 -21.80 10.34
N GLU A 136 8.75 -21.10 9.75
CA GLU A 136 8.52 -19.89 8.94
C GLU A 136 7.44 -20.05 7.88
N HIS A 137 7.52 -21.14 7.11
CA HIS A 137 6.54 -21.41 6.08
C HIS A 137 5.16 -21.79 6.66
N GLU A 138 5.13 -22.49 7.79
CA GLU A 138 3.89 -22.85 8.49
C GLU A 138 3.21 -21.61 9.08
N ARG A 139 3.98 -20.69 9.67
CA ARG A 139 3.46 -19.44 10.23
C ARG A 139 2.81 -18.57 9.17
N ILE A 140 3.46 -18.43 8.01
CA ILE A 140 2.91 -17.66 6.89
C ILE A 140 1.58 -18.27 6.42
N ARG A 141 1.57 -19.59 6.16
CA ARG A 141 0.35 -20.28 5.71
C ARG A 141 -0.76 -20.23 6.75
N ALA A 142 -0.43 -20.36 8.03
CA ALA A 142 -1.39 -20.28 9.11
C ALA A 142 -1.99 -18.87 9.25
N ALA A 143 -1.18 -17.81 9.13
CA ALA A 143 -1.66 -16.43 9.13
C ALA A 143 -2.60 -16.16 7.94
N THR A 144 -2.24 -16.61 6.74
CA THR A 144 -3.10 -16.47 5.55
C THR A 144 -4.40 -17.26 5.69
N ALA A 145 -4.33 -18.49 6.18
CA ALA A 145 -5.51 -19.31 6.44
C ALA A 145 -6.42 -18.68 7.50
N LEU A 146 -5.85 -18.10 8.56
CA LEU A 146 -6.61 -17.43 9.62
C LEU A 146 -7.44 -16.26 9.08
N CYS A 147 -6.88 -15.44 8.17
CA CYS A 147 -7.62 -14.35 7.53
C CYS A 147 -8.66 -14.83 6.51
N SER A 148 -8.55 -16.05 5.99
CA SER A 148 -9.53 -16.63 5.06
C SER A 148 -10.75 -17.25 5.77
N LEU A 149 -10.73 -17.35 7.10
CA LEU A 149 -11.87 -17.85 7.86
C LEU A 149 -12.99 -16.83 7.87
N ASN A 150 -14.17 -17.25 7.40
CA ASN A 150 -15.40 -16.49 7.50
C ASN A 150 -16.20 -16.91 8.75
N ASP A 151 -17.12 -16.06 9.20
CA ASP A 151 -18.10 -16.34 10.26
C ASP A 151 -17.56 -16.45 11.70
N LEU A 152 -16.61 -15.58 12.06
CA LEU A 152 -16.17 -15.40 13.44
C LEU A 152 -16.94 -14.25 14.13
N GLU A 153 -17.44 -14.51 15.34
CA GLU A 153 -18.05 -13.49 16.21
C GLU A 153 -17.01 -12.52 16.82
N ASP A 154 -17.45 -11.32 17.22
CA ASP A 154 -16.59 -10.25 17.77
C ASP A 154 -15.71 -10.70 18.94
N TRP A 155 -16.27 -11.48 19.86
CA TRP A 155 -15.56 -11.95 21.05
C TRP A 155 -14.45 -12.95 20.69
N HIS A 156 -14.59 -13.73 19.60
CA HIS A 156 -13.53 -14.59 19.11
C HIS A 156 -12.33 -13.75 18.65
N TYR A 157 -12.59 -12.67 17.91
CA TYR A 157 -11.54 -11.76 17.49
C TYR A 157 -10.85 -11.10 18.67
N GLN A 158 -11.60 -10.63 19.67
CA GLN A 158 -11.01 -10.05 20.88
C GLN A 158 -10.13 -11.05 21.65
N ASN A 159 -10.59 -12.29 21.81
CA ASN A 159 -9.79 -13.32 22.48
C ASN A 159 -8.51 -13.62 21.70
N MET A 160 -8.61 -13.78 20.37
CA MET A 160 -7.43 -13.98 19.54
C MET A 160 -6.49 -12.79 19.59
N ALA A 161 -7.01 -11.56 19.55
CA ALA A 161 -6.23 -10.33 19.65
C ALA A 161 -5.42 -10.25 20.95
N GLN A 162 -5.97 -10.73 22.08
CA GLN A 162 -5.25 -10.83 23.34
C GLN A 162 -4.18 -11.94 23.36
N MET A 163 -4.32 -12.95 22.51
CA MET A 163 -3.38 -14.07 22.40
C MET A 163 -2.25 -13.83 21.39
N LEU A 164 -2.33 -12.78 20.58
CA LEU A 164 -1.31 -12.45 19.59
C LEU A 164 -0.01 -12.03 20.26
N ASP A 165 1.11 -12.50 19.71
CA ASP A 165 2.43 -11.93 19.90
C ASP A 165 2.75 -10.93 18.79
N ALA A 166 3.75 -10.07 19.00
CA ALA A 166 4.10 -9.02 18.05
C ALA A 166 4.43 -9.59 16.65
N ARG A 167 5.09 -10.76 16.60
CA ARG A 167 5.45 -11.46 15.37
C ARG A 167 4.23 -11.96 14.58
N THR A 168 3.27 -12.61 15.24
CA THR A 168 2.05 -13.05 14.55
C THR A 168 1.17 -11.85 14.18
N ALA A 169 1.11 -10.81 15.02
CA ALA A 169 0.34 -9.62 14.73
C ALA A 169 0.87 -8.90 13.47
N ILE A 170 2.19 -8.75 13.31
CA ILE A 170 2.74 -8.14 12.08
C ILE A 170 2.49 -9.02 10.84
N ALA A 171 2.51 -10.35 11.01
CA ALA A 171 2.18 -11.30 9.96
C ALA A 171 0.74 -11.12 9.45
N LEU A 172 -0.22 -11.02 10.38
CA LEU A 172 -1.63 -10.76 10.07
C LEU A 172 -1.82 -9.36 9.47
N ALA A 173 -1.13 -8.34 10.01
CA ALA A 173 -1.20 -6.97 9.51
C ALA A 173 -0.80 -6.86 8.03
N ARG A 174 0.14 -7.71 7.60
CA ARG A 174 0.58 -7.78 6.19
C ARG A 174 -0.18 -8.80 5.35
N THR A 175 -1.24 -9.42 5.87
CA THR A 175 -2.10 -10.33 5.09
C THR A 175 -3.20 -9.51 4.40
N PRO A 176 -3.52 -9.78 3.12
CA PRO A 176 -4.57 -9.04 2.43
C PRO A 176 -5.93 -9.25 3.12
N ASN A 177 -6.76 -8.21 3.15
CA ASN A 177 -8.13 -8.23 3.71
C ASN A 177 -8.22 -8.65 5.19
N VAL A 178 -7.16 -8.48 5.98
CA VAL A 178 -7.21 -8.76 7.43
C VAL A 178 -8.30 -7.94 8.13
N ASP A 179 -9.08 -8.59 8.99
CA ASP A 179 -10.09 -7.94 9.83
C ASP A 179 -9.40 -7.10 10.92
N GLN A 180 -9.83 -5.85 11.10
CA GLN A 180 -9.23 -4.95 12.08
C GLN A 180 -9.46 -5.43 13.52
N ARG A 181 -10.50 -6.23 13.78
CA ARG A 181 -10.82 -6.78 15.11
C ARG A 181 -9.75 -7.72 15.65
N PHE A 182 -8.81 -8.20 14.81
CA PHE A 182 -7.63 -8.93 15.27
C PHE A 182 -6.64 -8.06 16.06
N PHE A 183 -6.72 -6.74 15.97
CA PHE A 183 -5.78 -5.83 16.64
C PHE A 183 -6.46 -5.16 17.82
N LEU A 184 -5.82 -5.21 18.99
CA LEU A 184 -6.28 -4.48 20.15
C LEU A 184 -6.19 -2.96 19.89
N LYS A 185 -7.17 -2.23 20.41
CA LYS A 185 -7.11 -0.77 20.44
C LYS A 185 -5.92 -0.32 21.32
N PRO A 186 -5.34 0.86 21.07
CA PRO A 186 -4.26 1.39 21.91
C PRO A 186 -4.64 1.44 23.39
N PRO A 187 -3.67 1.22 24.30
CA PRO A 187 -3.89 1.31 25.73
C PRO A 187 -4.45 2.69 26.10
N TYR A 188 -5.40 2.69 27.05
CA TYR A 188 -6.06 3.92 27.52
C TYR A 188 -6.76 4.72 26.40
N PHE A 189 -7.31 4.04 25.39
CA PHE A 189 -7.99 4.67 24.26
C PHE A 189 -9.01 5.75 24.66
N HIS A 190 -9.73 5.53 25.77
CA HIS A 190 -10.79 6.42 26.27
C HIS A 190 -10.29 7.60 27.13
N MET A 191 -8.99 7.67 27.44
CA MET A 191 -8.46 8.77 28.23
C MET A 191 -8.16 9.98 27.35
N GLU A 192 -8.76 11.12 27.70
CA GLU A 192 -8.49 12.42 27.09
C GLU A 192 -7.37 13.13 27.85
N TYR A 193 -6.45 13.74 27.10
CA TYR A 193 -5.34 14.51 27.65
C TYR A 193 -5.50 15.98 27.29
N LYS A 194 -5.16 16.88 28.22
CA LYS A 194 -5.11 18.30 27.91
C LYS A 194 -3.90 18.58 27.01
N LEU A 195 -4.06 19.50 26.07
CA LEU A 195 -3.01 19.88 25.11
C LEU A 195 -1.70 20.27 25.82
N HIS A 196 -1.80 21.06 26.88
CA HIS A 196 -0.65 21.51 27.67
C HIS A 196 0.19 20.34 28.19
N ASP A 197 -0.44 19.36 28.86
CA ASP A 197 0.23 18.20 29.45
C ASP A 197 0.95 17.36 28.38
N VAL A 198 0.40 17.28 27.17
CA VAL A 198 1.04 16.59 26.04
C VAL A 198 2.24 17.37 25.53
N ILE A 199 2.15 18.71 25.40
CA ILE A 199 3.28 19.53 24.97
C ILE A 199 4.42 19.46 25.99
N GLU A 200 4.12 19.47 27.29
CA GLU A 200 5.13 19.33 28.36
C GLU A 200 5.88 18.00 28.25
N LYS A 201 5.16 16.88 28.09
CA LYS A 201 5.76 15.56 27.85
C LYS A 201 6.61 15.53 26.57
N VAL A 202 6.15 16.18 25.51
CA VAL A 202 6.90 16.28 24.25
C VAL A 202 8.17 17.11 24.44
N HIS A 203 8.09 18.21 25.19
CA HIS A 203 9.25 19.04 25.52
C HIS A 203 10.30 18.25 26.32
N ASP A 204 9.89 17.53 27.37
CA ASP A 204 10.79 16.68 28.15
C ASP A 204 11.46 15.60 27.29
N MET A 205 10.68 14.98 26.39
CA MET A 205 11.22 14.04 25.42
C MET A 205 12.25 14.70 24.50
N LEU A 206 11.98 15.89 23.96
CA LEU A 206 12.93 16.61 23.11
C LEU A 206 14.22 16.98 23.85
N LEU A 207 14.14 17.32 25.14
CA LEU A 207 15.32 17.54 25.99
C LEU A 207 16.13 16.26 26.17
N HIS A 208 15.46 15.13 26.41
CA HIS A 208 16.10 13.82 26.52
C HIS A 208 16.76 13.41 25.18
N LEU A 209 16.08 13.61 24.04
CA LEU A 209 16.68 13.37 22.72
C LEU A 209 17.93 14.22 22.50
N ASN A 210 17.90 15.49 22.94
CA ASN A 210 19.04 16.38 22.82
C ASN A 210 20.22 15.93 23.69
N SER A 211 19.96 15.33 24.87
CA SER A 211 21.01 14.78 25.73
C SER A 211 21.58 13.47 25.18
N LEU A 212 20.73 12.57 24.66
CA LEU A 212 21.17 11.33 24.00
C LEU A 212 22.07 11.59 22.78
N CYS A 213 21.78 12.65 22.04
CA CYS A 213 22.58 13.11 20.90
C CYS A 213 23.83 13.91 21.29
N ASN A 214 24.16 14.08 22.57
CA ASN A 214 25.25 14.94 23.04
C ASN A 214 25.20 16.38 22.46
N LYS A 215 24.00 16.91 22.18
CA LYS A 215 23.78 18.21 21.51
C LYS A 215 24.37 18.34 20.10
N LEU A 216 24.73 17.23 19.46
CA LEU A 216 25.32 17.21 18.12
C LEU A 216 24.31 17.44 16.99
N HIS A 217 23.00 17.44 17.30
CA HIS A 217 21.95 17.71 16.34
C HIS A 217 21.59 19.21 16.33
N PRO A 218 22.10 20.04 15.38
CA PRO A 218 21.99 21.49 15.48
C PRO A 218 20.54 21.98 15.32
N CYS A 219 19.75 21.36 14.43
CA CYS A 219 18.35 21.73 14.20
C CYS A 219 17.46 21.48 15.45
N LEU A 220 17.70 20.42 16.23
CA LEU A 220 17.02 20.16 17.50
C LEU A 220 17.43 21.18 18.58
N THR A 221 18.73 21.41 18.76
CA THR A 221 19.25 22.38 19.74
C THR A 221 18.73 23.80 19.45
N GLN A 222 18.73 24.22 18.19
CA GLN A 222 18.25 25.54 17.77
C GLN A 222 16.74 25.67 17.97
N PHE A 223 15.97 24.61 17.71
CA PHE A 223 14.53 24.59 17.96
C PHE A 223 14.21 24.77 19.44
N LEU A 224 14.85 23.98 20.31
CA LEU A 224 14.68 24.07 21.77
C LEU A 224 15.02 25.47 22.28
N HIS A 225 16.16 26.04 21.86
CA HIS A 225 16.54 27.39 22.26
C HIS A 225 15.54 28.46 21.78
N LYS A 226 15.02 28.33 20.55
CA LYS A 226 14.11 29.32 19.95
C LYS A 226 12.69 29.26 20.50
N LYS A 227 12.18 28.06 20.82
CA LYS A 227 10.77 27.84 21.21
C LYS A 227 10.56 27.61 22.70
N PHE A 228 11.57 27.14 23.43
CA PHE A 228 11.50 26.78 24.85
C PHE A 228 12.57 27.45 25.71
N GLY A 229 13.32 28.43 25.16
CA GLY A 229 14.47 29.06 25.83
C GLY A 229 14.16 29.77 27.16
N ASP A 230 12.90 30.15 27.41
CA ASP A 230 12.51 30.82 28.66
C ASP A 230 12.46 29.88 29.88
N LEU A 231 12.20 28.58 29.68
CA LEU A 231 12.19 27.56 30.75
C LEU A 231 13.59 27.33 31.37
N PHE A 232 14.66 27.71 30.66
CA PHE A 232 16.05 27.59 31.14
C PHE A 232 16.51 28.81 31.96
N ARG A 233 15.74 29.91 31.98
CA ARG A 233 16.14 31.15 32.66
C ARG A 233 15.47 31.34 34.02
N ASP A 234 14.38 30.62 34.31
CA ASP A 234 13.66 30.67 35.60
C ASP A 234 14.45 30.09 36.79
N GLY A 235 15.57 29.41 36.56
CA GLY A 235 16.46 28.94 37.64
C GLY A 235 17.43 30.00 38.16
N LEU A 236 17.68 31.08 37.40
CA LEU A 236 18.71 32.06 37.73
C LEU A 236 18.29 33.47 37.25
N MET A 237 17.98 34.32 38.24
CA MET A 237 17.96 35.79 38.25
C MET A 237 16.59 36.47 38.24
N PHE A 238 16.37 37.21 39.34
CA PHE A 238 15.41 38.29 39.58
C PHE A 238 14.84 38.96 38.32
N GLU A 239 13.54 38.78 38.08
CA GLU A 239 12.75 39.45 37.02
C GLU A 239 12.71 40.98 37.12
N HIS A 240 13.15 41.57 38.23
CA HIS A 240 12.97 42.99 38.50
C HIS A 240 13.98 43.95 37.82
N ASP A 241 15.10 43.44 37.27
CA ASP A 241 16.18 44.33 36.75
C ASP A 241 16.22 44.48 35.22
N LEU A 242 15.53 43.63 34.46
CA LEU A 242 15.62 43.62 32.98
C LEU A 242 14.72 44.66 32.29
N THR A 243 13.57 44.98 32.89
CA THR A 243 12.67 46.05 32.43
C THR A 243 13.30 47.44 32.58
N SER A 244 14.21 47.61 33.54
CA SER A 244 14.97 48.82 33.80
C SER A 244 16.03 49.14 32.73
N MET A 245 16.40 48.16 31.88
CA MET A 245 17.48 48.25 30.89
C MET A 245 16.98 48.31 29.43
N GLY A 246 15.67 48.39 29.18
CA GLY A 246 15.11 48.54 27.84
C GLY A 246 15.30 47.33 26.91
N LEU A 247 15.60 46.15 27.46
CA LEU A 247 15.72 44.92 26.70
C LEU A 247 14.34 44.30 26.45
N ALA A 248 14.08 43.89 25.21
CA ALA A 248 12.81 43.27 24.82
C ALA A 248 12.58 41.97 25.61
N ILE A 249 11.44 41.90 26.30
CA ILE A 249 10.97 40.67 26.96
C ILE A 249 10.72 39.64 25.84
N PRO A 250 11.31 38.43 25.92
CA PRO A 250 10.98 37.37 24.97
C PRO A 250 9.48 37.04 25.06
N PRO A 251 8.80 36.76 23.93
CA PRO A 251 7.37 36.51 23.94
C PRO A 251 7.06 35.24 24.75
N ALA A 252 6.14 35.33 25.71
CA ALA A 252 5.69 34.20 26.51
C ALA A 252 5.32 33.00 25.62
N ILE A 253 5.70 31.79 26.04
CA ILE A 253 5.44 30.55 25.29
C ILE A 253 3.92 30.38 25.13
N ILE A 254 3.46 30.36 23.88
CA ILE A 254 2.06 30.11 23.55
C ILE A 254 1.86 28.60 23.39
N TRP A 255 1.20 27.99 24.37
CA TRP A 255 0.89 26.55 24.41
C TRP A 255 -0.30 26.21 23.50
N ASN A 256 -0.07 26.19 22.18
CA ASN A 256 -1.10 25.96 21.16
C ASN A 256 -0.83 24.70 20.30
N GLU A 257 -1.81 24.33 19.47
CA GLU A 257 -1.68 23.20 18.54
C GLU A 257 -0.55 23.41 17.52
N GLU A 258 -0.28 24.67 17.14
CA GLU A 258 0.81 25.03 16.23
C GLU A 258 2.18 24.72 16.84
N LEU A 259 2.38 24.97 18.13
CA LEU A 259 3.59 24.60 18.86
C LEU A 259 3.76 23.07 18.84
N LEU A 260 2.69 22.31 19.08
CA LEU A 260 2.73 20.85 19.04
C LEU A 260 3.05 20.34 17.62
N GLN A 261 2.45 20.91 16.57
CA GLN A 261 2.79 20.60 15.18
C GLN A 261 4.26 20.89 14.86
N ASN A 262 4.78 22.03 15.33
CA ASN A 262 6.19 22.36 15.20
C ASN A 262 7.09 21.33 15.93
N CYS A 263 6.71 20.89 17.13
CA CYS A 263 7.40 19.80 17.83
C CYS A 263 7.38 18.49 17.03
N VAL A 264 6.23 18.12 16.45
CA VAL A 264 6.10 16.93 15.59
C VAL A 264 7.03 17.02 14.37
N GLN A 265 7.14 18.18 13.75
CA GLN A 265 8.09 18.42 12.66
C GLN A 265 9.54 18.26 13.11
N THR A 266 9.89 18.77 14.30
CA THR A 266 11.23 18.58 14.88
C THR A 266 11.52 17.10 15.16
N ILE A 267 10.56 16.36 15.72
CA ILE A 267 10.69 14.91 15.93
C ILE A 267 10.86 14.18 14.60
N TYR A 268 10.09 14.56 13.57
CA TYR A 268 10.23 13.98 12.24
C TYR A 268 11.61 14.23 11.63
N HIS A 269 12.09 15.46 11.73
CA HIS A 269 13.42 15.79 11.25
C HIS A 269 14.52 15.02 12.01
N HIS A 270 14.41 14.88 13.33
CA HIS A 270 15.30 14.04 14.13
C HIS A 270 15.25 12.57 13.71
N SER A 271 14.05 12.00 13.52
CA SER A 271 13.83 10.62 13.07
C SER A 271 14.36 10.36 11.65
N SER A 272 14.46 11.41 10.83
CA SER A 272 14.92 11.30 9.44
C SER A 272 16.41 10.92 9.36
N LEU A 273 17.15 11.10 10.45
CA LEU A 273 18.52 10.67 10.60
C LEU A 273 18.54 9.30 11.28
N GLU A 274 18.97 8.28 10.53
CA GLU A 274 18.93 6.88 10.97
C GLU A 274 19.64 6.63 12.31
N GLN A 275 20.73 7.35 12.56
CA GLN A 275 21.50 7.24 13.80
C GLN A 275 20.69 7.61 15.05
N TYR A 276 19.69 8.49 14.89
CA TYR A 276 18.90 9.07 15.97
C TYR A 276 17.46 8.54 16.03
N SER A 277 16.99 7.82 15.01
CA SER A 277 15.61 7.30 15.02
C SER A 277 15.36 6.30 16.16
N LYS A 278 16.37 5.57 16.60
CA LYS A 278 16.33 4.69 17.78
C LYS A 278 16.15 5.45 19.11
N ASP A 279 16.68 6.68 19.19
CA ASP A 279 16.68 7.47 20.42
C ASP A 279 15.24 7.87 20.81
N ILE A 280 14.35 7.99 19.82
CA ILE A 280 12.92 8.23 20.03
C ILE A 280 12.28 7.10 20.84
N VAL A 281 12.61 5.84 20.54
CA VAL A 281 12.04 4.71 21.30
C VAL A 281 12.65 4.64 22.70
N ASN A 282 13.96 4.90 22.81
CA ASN A 282 14.66 4.91 24.10
C ASN A 282 14.15 6.03 25.05
N ALA A 283 13.54 7.09 24.50
CA ALA A 283 12.91 8.16 25.25
C ALA A 283 11.39 7.96 25.47
N ASP A 284 10.89 6.71 25.41
CA ASP A 284 9.46 6.35 25.51
C ASP A 284 8.56 7.04 24.46
N GLY A 285 9.15 7.46 23.34
CA GLY A 285 8.50 8.30 22.34
C GLY A 285 7.32 7.64 21.65
N LEU A 286 7.26 6.31 21.54
CA LEU A 286 6.10 5.62 20.95
C LEU A 286 4.80 5.89 21.72
N GLN A 287 4.87 6.02 23.04
CA GLN A 287 3.71 6.35 23.87
C GLN A 287 3.31 7.82 23.69
N ILE A 288 4.29 8.72 23.63
CA ILE A 288 4.07 10.16 23.43
C ILE A 288 3.47 10.43 22.05
N LEU A 289 3.99 9.80 20.99
CA LEU A 289 3.46 9.88 19.63
C LEU A 289 1.99 9.42 19.57
N MET A 290 1.60 8.45 20.40
CA MET A 290 0.21 7.98 20.48
C MET A 290 -0.71 9.05 21.10
N LEU A 291 -0.22 9.79 22.10
CA LEU A 291 -0.94 10.94 22.67
C LEU A 291 -1.12 12.04 21.62
N ILE A 292 -0.08 12.33 20.83
CA ILE A 292 -0.15 13.28 19.73
C ILE A 292 -1.18 12.83 18.68
N TYR A 293 -1.18 11.55 18.31
CA TYR A 293 -2.18 11.00 17.39
C TYR A 293 -3.61 11.16 17.89
N LYS A 294 -3.86 10.95 19.20
CA LYS A 294 -5.21 11.14 19.76
C LYS A 294 -5.72 12.56 19.59
N ILE A 295 -4.87 13.57 19.79
CA ILE A 295 -5.20 14.98 19.57
C ILE A 295 -5.44 15.26 18.08
N PHE A 296 -4.56 14.78 17.20
CA PHE A 296 -4.59 15.08 15.77
C PHE A 296 -5.22 13.98 14.90
N SER A 297 -6.10 13.16 15.46
CA SER A 297 -6.69 12.00 14.76
C SER A 297 -7.42 12.37 13.46
N ASN A 298 -7.97 13.59 13.39
CA ASN A 298 -8.66 14.14 12.22
C ASN A 298 -7.73 14.93 11.28
N ASN A 299 -6.52 15.26 11.70
CA ASN A 299 -5.56 16.03 10.89
C ASN A 299 -4.66 15.07 10.10
N ILE A 300 -4.95 14.92 8.81
CA ILE A 300 -4.26 13.99 7.92
C ILE A 300 -2.79 14.37 7.76
N ASP A 301 -2.45 15.66 7.65
CA ASP A 301 -1.06 16.10 7.45
C ASP A 301 -0.18 15.74 8.65
N THR A 302 -0.70 15.90 9.87
CA THR A 302 0.00 15.44 11.08
C THR A 302 0.12 13.92 11.11
N CYS A 303 -0.94 13.18 10.74
CA CYS A 303 -0.89 11.72 10.63
C CYS A 303 0.14 11.25 9.60
N ILE A 304 0.31 11.95 8.48
CA ILE A 304 1.34 11.66 7.48
C ILE A 304 2.74 11.79 8.11
N ILE A 305 2.99 12.86 8.87
CA ILE A 305 4.29 13.06 9.53
C ILE A 305 4.53 11.96 10.58
N LEU A 306 3.52 11.61 11.38
CA LEU A 306 3.59 10.50 12.34
C LEU A 306 3.87 9.17 11.64
N ALA A 307 3.20 8.87 10.52
CA ALA A 307 3.45 7.66 9.75
C ALA A 307 4.88 7.60 9.19
N ASN A 308 5.44 8.73 8.78
CA ASN A 308 6.84 8.80 8.36
C ASN A 308 7.81 8.63 9.54
N ILE A 309 7.53 9.21 10.71
CA ILE A 309 8.30 8.95 11.95
C ILE A 309 8.31 7.46 12.26
N LEU A 310 7.14 6.83 12.31
CA LEU A 310 7.01 5.39 12.58
C LEU A 310 7.71 4.54 11.52
N SER A 311 7.64 4.94 10.24
CA SER A 311 8.39 4.29 9.16
C SER A 311 9.91 4.42 9.34
N ASN A 312 10.41 5.54 9.84
CA ASN A 312 11.84 5.70 10.12
C ASN A 312 12.30 4.86 11.33
N ILE A 313 11.48 4.80 12.39
CA ILE A 313 11.76 3.97 13.57
C ILE A 313 11.71 2.48 13.21
N SER A 314 10.78 2.08 12.33
CA SER A 314 10.57 0.68 11.92
C SER A 314 11.78 -0.03 11.31
N LEU A 315 12.83 0.72 10.92
CA LEU A 315 14.10 0.17 10.46
C LEU A 315 14.76 -0.71 11.53
N HIS A 316 14.54 -0.38 12.81
CA HIS A 316 15.07 -1.06 13.99
C HIS A 316 14.08 -2.13 14.46
N THR A 317 14.24 -3.36 13.97
CA THR A 317 13.34 -4.48 14.25
C THR A 317 13.34 -4.95 15.70
N GLU A 318 14.35 -4.57 16.49
CA GLU A 318 14.42 -4.83 17.92
C GLU A 318 13.25 -4.23 18.70
N TYR A 319 12.64 -3.14 18.20
CA TYR A 319 11.51 -2.47 18.85
C TYR A 319 10.15 -3.02 18.39
N LEU A 320 10.10 -4.18 17.73
CA LEU A 320 8.85 -4.80 17.28
C LEU A 320 7.82 -4.96 18.41
N ASP A 321 8.28 -5.42 19.58
CA ASP A 321 7.43 -5.60 20.76
C ASP A 321 6.93 -4.27 21.32
N ASP A 322 7.72 -3.19 21.24
CA ASP A 322 7.32 -1.87 21.72
C ASP A 322 6.22 -1.27 20.83
N PHE A 323 6.30 -1.45 19.51
CA PHE A 323 5.21 -1.09 18.59
C PHE A 323 3.91 -1.85 18.89
N PHE A 324 4.04 -3.13 19.22
CA PHE A 324 2.89 -3.97 19.56
C PHE A 324 2.24 -3.52 20.88
N ARG A 325 3.04 -3.33 21.94
CA ARG A 325 2.56 -2.92 23.27
C ARG A 325 1.94 -1.53 23.29
N SER A 326 2.48 -0.60 22.50
CA SER A 326 1.94 0.75 22.36
C SER A 326 0.66 0.82 21.52
N GLY A 327 0.29 -0.25 20.82
CA GLY A 327 -0.95 -0.32 20.02
C GLY A 327 -0.84 0.29 18.63
N TRP A 328 0.36 0.55 18.12
CA TRP A 328 0.56 1.16 16.80
C TRP A 328 0.13 0.27 15.64
N PHE A 329 0.11 -1.06 15.80
CA PHE A 329 -0.29 -1.97 14.71
C PHE A 329 -1.72 -1.75 14.24
N SER A 330 -2.68 -1.56 15.15
CA SER A 330 -4.06 -1.28 14.78
C SER A 330 -4.18 -0.01 13.92
N ILE A 331 -3.40 1.01 14.27
CA ILE A 331 -3.40 2.30 13.57
C ILE A 331 -2.69 2.16 12.21
N LEU A 332 -1.52 1.54 12.17
CA LEU A 332 -0.76 1.31 10.93
C LEU A 332 -1.54 0.47 9.93
N VAL A 333 -2.24 -0.59 10.37
CA VAL A 333 -3.12 -1.39 9.51
C VAL A 333 -4.26 -0.54 8.97
N THR A 334 -4.85 0.32 9.79
CA THR A 334 -5.92 1.24 9.36
C THR A 334 -5.41 2.28 8.36
N TRP A 335 -4.26 2.89 8.63
CA TRP A 335 -3.61 3.87 7.76
C TRP A 335 -3.17 3.24 6.43
N SER A 336 -2.67 2.00 6.43
CA SER A 336 -2.30 1.29 5.20
C SER A 336 -3.45 1.06 4.22
N LYS A 337 -4.70 1.12 4.71
CA LYS A 337 -5.93 1.00 3.90
C LYS A 337 -6.55 2.36 3.57
N ASN A 338 -5.94 3.48 3.99
CA ASN A 338 -6.45 4.82 3.73
C ASN A 338 -6.35 5.15 2.23
N LYS A 339 -7.30 5.97 1.73
CA LYS A 339 -7.30 6.46 0.35
C LYS A 339 -6.14 7.41 0.05
N ASP A 340 -5.65 8.15 1.05
CA ASP A 340 -4.49 9.01 0.89
C ASP A 340 -3.20 8.18 0.90
N ILE A 341 -2.56 8.10 -0.27
CA ILE A 341 -1.30 7.38 -0.49
C ILE A 341 -0.13 7.93 0.32
N ARG A 342 -0.14 9.23 0.66
CA ARG A 342 0.90 9.86 1.48
C ARG A 342 0.90 9.33 2.90
N LEU A 343 -0.24 8.82 3.36
CA LEU A 343 -0.40 8.17 4.66
C LEU A 343 -0.26 6.64 4.55
N SER A 344 -0.91 6.04 3.55
CA SER A 344 -0.98 4.58 3.45
C SER A 344 0.35 3.93 3.07
N VAL A 345 1.16 4.57 2.23
CA VAL A 345 2.45 4.03 1.79
C VAL A 345 3.49 4.04 2.92
N PRO A 346 3.74 5.15 3.66
CA PRO A 346 4.62 5.10 4.83
C PRO A 346 4.17 4.11 5.90
N ALA A 347 2.86 4.00 6.16
CA ALA A 347 2.32 2.99 7.06
C ALA A 347 2.59 1.56 6.56
N GLY A 348 2.43 1.32 5.26
CA GLY A 348 2.77 0.04 4.62
C GLY A 348 4.27 -0.27 4.68
N CYS A 349 5.14 0.72 4.47
CA CYS A 349 6.58 0.58 4.65
C CYS A 349 6.96 0.24 6.09
N ALA A 350 6.35 0.92 7.07
CA ALA A 350 6.57 0.63 8.48
C ALA A 350 6.23 -0.84 8.81
N LEU A 351 5.07 -1.32 8.35
CA LEU A 351 4.68 -2.72 8.51
C LEU A 351 5.66 -3.66 7.79
N ALA A 352 6.10 -3.31 6.58
CA ALA A 352 7.03 -4.12 5.80
C ALA A 352 8.43 -4.21 6.41
N ASN A 353 8.90 -3.16 7.08
CA ASN A 353 10.18 -3.11 7.77
C ASN A 353 10.15 -3.92 9.08
N LEU A 354 9.03 -3.88 9.81
CA LEU A 354 8.81 -4.64 11.05
C LEU A 354 8.59 -6.14 10.82
N ASP A 355 8.34 -6.58 9.58
CA ASP A 355 8.13 -7.99 9.25
C ASP A 355 9.44 -8.79 9.21
N ILE A 356 9.80 -9.36 10.36
CA ILE A 356 11.04 -10.13 10.54
C ILE A 356 11.01 -11.47 9.79
N ASP A 357 9.84 -12.07 9.54
CA ASP A 357 9.77 -13.37 8.85
C ASP A 357 10.14 -13.23 7.39
N LYS A 358 9.44 -12.35 6.66
CA LYS A 358 9.61 -12.26 5.20
C LYS A 358 10.75 -11.33 4.80
N ASN A 359 10.98 -10.27 5.58
CA ASN A 359 11.87 -9.16 5.23
C ASN A 359 13.02 -9.01 6.24
N LYS A 360 13.59 -10.13 6.73
CA LYS A 360 14.66 -10.11 7.73
C LYS A 360 15.81 -9.17 7.38
N HIS A 361 16.23 -9.14 6.12
CA HIS A 361 17.36 -8.34 5.63
C HIS A 361 16.95 -7.19 4.70
N ILE A 362 15.66 -7.03 4.43
CA ILE A 362 15.15 -6.04 3.46
C ILE A 362 14.57 -4.89 4.26
N LYS A 363 15.14 -3.68 4.07
CA LYS A 363 14.63 -2.47 4.70
C LYS A 363 14.39 -1.36 3.68
N TYR A 364 13.32 -0.61 3.90
CA TYR A 364 12.91 0.54 3.11
C TYR A 364 13.20 1.81 3.92
N HIS A 365 14.35 2.43 3.65
CA HIS A 365 14.79 3.66 4.30
C HIS A 365 13.94 4.87 3.88
N LYS A 366 14.10 6.00 4.60
CA LYS A 366 13.53 7.29 4.23
C LYS A 366 13.70 7.54 2.72
N HIS A 367 12.61 7.92 2.08
CA HIS A 367 12.49 8.20 0.65
C HIS A 367 12.54 6.99 -0.30
N VAL A 368 12.65 5.76 0.19
CA VAL A 368 12.46 4.55 -0.62
C VAL A 368 11.15 3.90 -0.22
N TYR A 369 10.14 4.02 -1.09
CA TYR A 369 8.79 3.54 -0.81
C TYR A 369 8.51 2.22 -1.53
N LEU A 370 8.02 1.23 -0.79
CA LEU A 370 7.45 0.02 -1.35
C LEU A 370 6.01 0.31 -1.81
N LEU A 371 5.79 0.42 -3.12
CA LEU A 371 4.44 0.62 -3.68
C LEU A 371 3.72 -0.72 -3.90
N HIS A 372 4.47 -1.76 -4.28
CA HIS A 372 3.92 -3.11 -4.45
C HIS A 372 5.01 -4.19 -4.31
N PRO A 373 4.75 -5.35 -3.67
CA PRO A 373 3.55 -5.72 -2.94
C PRO A 373 3.57 -5.22 -1.49
N LEU A 374 2.49 -4.58 -1.04
CA LEU A 374 2.35 -4.17 0.37
C LEU A 374 2.13 -5.37 1.31
N HIS A 375 1.39 -6.36 0.82
CA HIS A 375 1.04 -7.57 1.56
C HIS A 375 2.01 -8.74 1.30
N ARG A 376 2.00 -9.72 2.21
CA ARG A 376 2.70 -10.99 2.03
C ARG A 376 2.05 -11.75 0.86
N THR A 377 2.80 -11.91 -0.22
CA THR A 377 2.47 -12.80 -1.34
C THR A 377 3.26 -14.11 -1.25
N ASP A 378 2.63 -15.24 -1.59
CA ASP A 378 3.32 -16.54 -1.70
C ASP A 378 4.28 -16.57 -2.90
N THR A 379 3.93 -15.83 -3.96
CA THR A 379 4.76 -15.75 -5.17
C THR A 379 5.78 -14.63 -5.04
N ALA A 380 7.06 -14.98 -5.20
CA ALA A 380 8.16 -14.02 -5.21
C ALA A 380 8.11 -13.11 -6.44
N SER A 381 8.39 -11.82 -6.24
CA SER A 381 8.53 -10.84 -7.33
C SER A 381 9.69 -11.22 -8.25
N LYS A 382 9.48 -11.06 -9.56
CA LYS A 382 10.40 -11.48 -10.63
C LYS A 382 11.14 -10.32 -11.30
N LEU A 383 10.63 -9.10 -11.14
CA LEU A 383 11.09 -7.88 -11.81
C LEU A 383 10.89 -6.69 -10.86
N ASP A 384 11.92 -5.86 -10.73
CA ASP A 384 11.87 -4.60 -10.02
C ASP A 384 11.56 -3.47 -11.00
N VAL A 385 10.58 -2.63 -10.68
CA VAL A 385 10.26 -1.40 -11.42
C VAL A 385 10.45 -0.23 -10.48
N ILE A 386 11.43 0.62 -10.76
CA ILE A 386 11.85 1.68 -9.85
C ILE A 386 11.53 3.04 -10.47
N PHE A 387 10.73 3.83 -9.77
CA PHE A 387 10.23 5.12 -10.20
C PHE A 387 10.97 6.28 -9.53
N LEU A 388 11.56 7.18 -10.33
CA LEU A 388 12.30 8.35 -9.85
C LEU A 388 11.71 9.65 -10.41
N HIS A 389 11.23 10.51 -9.53
CA HIS A 389 10.62 11.79 -9.93
C HIS A 389 11.66 12.83 -10.39
N GLY A 390 11.19 13.96 -10.92
CA GLY A 390 12.02 15.12 -11.28
C GLY A 390 12.11 16.19 -10.18
N LEU A 391 12.74 17.33 -10.49
CA LEU A 391 12.84 18.49 -9.60
C LEU A 391 11.46 18.99 -9.15
N LEU A 392 11.30 19.35 -7.87
CA LEU A 392 9.99 19.65 -7.22
C LEU A 392 8.93 18.54 -7.27
N GLY A 393 9.30 17.38 -7.78
CA GLY A 393 8.42 16.23 -7.83
C GLY A 393 8.31 15.54 -6.47
N GLY A 394 7.63 14.41 -6.53
CA GLY A 394 7.55 13.44 -5.47
C GLY A 394 6.87 12.22 -6.04
N VAL A 395 7.10 11.04 -5.49
CA VAL A 395 6.51 9.79 -5.98
C VAL A 395 4.99 9.91 -6.11
N PHE A 396 4.35 10.57 -5.15
CA PHE A 396 2.89 10.76 -5.11
C PHE A 396 2.38 11.98 -5.92
N ILE A 397 3.28 12.81 -6.44
CA ILE A 397 2.94 14.02 -7.23
C ILE A 397 3.18 13.78 -8.72
N THR A 398 4.32 13.16 -9.05
CA THR A 398 4.77 12.89 -10.41
C THR A 398 4.01 11.73 -11.01
N TRP A 399 3.81 10.65 -10.26
CA TRP A 399 3.25 9.39 -10.78
C TRP A 399 1.76 9.23 -10.51
N ARG A 400 0.99 10.30 -10.68
CA ARG A 400 -0.48 10.31 -10.52
C ARG A 400 -1.20 10.43 -11.86
N GLN A 401 -2.49 10.12 -11.91
CA GLN A 401 -3.27 10.29 -13.14
C GLN A 401 -3.39 11.78 -13.51
N ARG A 402 -3.39 12.08 -14.81
CA ARG A 402 -3.49 13.46 -15.32
C ARG A 402 -4.79 14.12 -14.92
N ASP A 403 -4.74 15.39 -14.53
CA ASP A 403 -5.91 16.19 -14.20
C ASP A 403 -6.80 16.40 -15.43
N ILE A 404 -8.12 16.37 -15.21
CA ILE A 404 -9.10 16.68 -16.24
C ILE A 404 -9.09 18.21 -16.40
N LYS A 405 -8.89 18.70 -17.63
CA LYS A 405 -9.10 20.12 -17.92
C LYS A 405 -10.61 20.35 -18.04
N ASP A 406 -11.14 21.35 -17.33
CA ASP A 406 -12.58 21.67 -17.27
C ASP A 406 -13.25 21.86 -18.66
N ASP A 407 -12.46 22.06 -19.72
CA ASP A 407 -12.92 22.25 -21.09
C ASP A 407 -13.54 21.00 -21.76
N ILE A 408 -13.35 19.79 -21.21
CA ILE A 408 -13.89 18.55 -21.80
C ILE A 408 -15.38 18.32 -21.44
N SER A 409 -15.95 19.15 -20.56
CA SER A 409 -17.39 19.14 -20.25
C SER A 409 -18.30 19.61 -21.41
N LYS A 410 -17.75 19.94 -22.58
CA LYS A 410 -18.50 20.44 -23.76
C LYS A 410 -18.48 19.54 -25.00
N CYS A 411 -18.00 18.30 -24.91
CA CYS A 411 -18.30 17.30 -25.93
C CYS A 411 -19.45 16.43 -25.43
N GLU A 412 -20.67 16.77 -25.85
CA GLU A 412 -21.80 15.86 -25.78
C GLU A 412 -21.44 14.59 -26.57
N ASP A 413 -21.39 13.45 -25.89
CA ASP A 413 -21.33 12.15 -26.55
C ASP A 413 -22.56 12.01 -27.49
N PRO A 414 -22.38 11.74 -28.80
CA PRO A 414 -23.51 11.52 -29.71
C PRO A 414 -24.22 10.17 -29.49
N ILE A 415 -23.91 9.45 -28.42
CA ILE A 415 -24.45 8.12 -28.13
C ILE A 415 -25.13 8.12 -26.76
N ASN A 416 -25.97 9.13 -26.52
CA ASN A 416 -27.07 8.99 -25.58
C ASN A 416 -28.24 8.33 -26.33
N ILE A 417 -28.05 7.07 -26.74
CA ILE A 417 -29.18 6.21 -27.12
C ILE A 417 -29.96 6.03 -25.83
N LYS A 418 -30.99 6.87 -25.66
CA LYS A 418 -32.08 6.63 -24.73
C LYS A 418 -32.42 5.16 -24.86
N ARG A 419 -32.22 4.40 -23.78
CA ARG A 419 -32.86 3.10 -23.60
C ARG A 419 -34.36 3.37 -23.60
N GLU A 420 -34.96 3.37 -24.78
CA GLU A 420 -36.40 3.27 -24.95
C GLU A 420 -36.82 1.87 -24.47
N ASN A 421 -37.05 1.78 -23.17
CA ASN A 421 -37.87 0.73 -22.60
C ASN A 421 -39.33 1.02 -22.97
N SER A 422 -39.79 0.57 -24.13
CA SER A 422 -41.22 0.30 -24.33
C SER A 422 -41.45 -0.56 -25.57
N GLN A 423 -42.29 -1.59 -25.41
CA GLN A 423 -42.83 -2.51 -26.43
C GLN A 423 -42.07 -3.84 -26.64
N MET A 424 -41.78 -4.57 -25.56
CA MET A 424 -41.77 -6.04 -25.63
C MET A 424 -41.94 -6.70 -24.25
N SER A 425 -42.96 -6.30 -23.47
CA SER A 425 -43.21 -6.88 -22.13
C SER A 425 -44.60 -7.49 -21.94
N THR A 426 -45.37 -7.71 -23.01
CA THR A 426 -46.74 -8.24 -22.90
C THR A 426 -46.90 -9.72 -23.21
N LEU A 427 -45.83 -10.46 -23.51
CA LEU A 427 -45.92 -11.92 -23.69
C LEU A 427 -44.66 -12.59 -23.15
N ILE A 428 -44.79 -13.18 -21.95
CA ILE A 428 -44.11 -14.38 -21.43
C ILE A 428 -44.14 -14.28 -19.89
N SER A 429 -45.11 -14.96 -19.30
CA SER A 429 -45.22 -15.23 -17.87
C SER A 429 -44.37 -16.46 -17.49
N ASP A 430 -43.87 -16.45 -16.26
CA ASP A 430 -43.41 -17.59 -15.47
C ASP A 430 -41.99 -18.19 -15.70
N TYR A 431 -40.97 -17.35 -15.84
CA TYR A 431 -39.57 -17.74 -15.57
C TYR A 431 -38.81 -16.59 -14.87
N PRO A 432 -37.78 -16.87 -14.04
CA PRO A 432 -37.08 -15.83 -13.28
C PRO A 432 -36.42 -14.84 -14.24
N GLN A 433 -36.98 -13.63 -14.30
CA GLN A 433 -36.56 -12.54 -15.20
C GLN A 433 -35.07 -12.18 -15.05
N GLU A 434 -34.47 -12.48 -13.89
CA GLU A 434 -33.04 -12.27 -13.64
C GLU A 434 -32.17 -13.19 -14.50
N PHE A 435 -32.51 -14.47 -14.64
CA PHE A 435 -31.73 -15.40 -15.46
C PHE A 435 -31.67 -14.98 -16.93
N PHE A 436 -32.79 -14.50 -17.49
CA PHE A 436 -32.81 -14.01 -18.89
C PHE A 436 -32.10 -12.67 -19.05
N LYS A 437 -32.12 -11.80 -18.04
CA LYS A 437 -31.32 -10.57 -18.03
C LYS A 437 -29.83 -10.87 -17.98
N ASP A 438 -29.41 -11.81 -17.13
CA ASP A 438 -28.02 -12.26 -17.01
C ASP A 438 -27.57 -12.94 -18.30
N LEU A 439 -28.40 -13.81 -18.88
CA LEU A 439 -28.11 -14.45 -20.16
C LEU A 439 -28.03 -13.45 -21.31
N ALA A 440 -28.94 -12.47 -21.37
CA ALA A 440 -28.90 -11.40 -22.36
C ALA A 440 -27.65 -10.54 -22.22
N TYR A 441 -27.28 -10.19 -20.98
CA TYR A 441 -26.04 -9.48 -20.68
C TYR A 441 -24.81 -10.29 -21.09
N ASP A 442 -24.78 -11.59 -20.80
CA ASP A 442 -23.70 -12.50 -21.19
C ASP A 442 -23.56 -12.62 -22.70
N LEU A 443 -24.68 -12.75 -23.43
CA LEU A 443 -24.71 -12.81 -24.89
C LEU A 443 -24.24 -11.49 -25.49
N GLN A 444 -24.71 -10.35 -24.99
CA GLN A 444 -24.27 -9.02 -25.42
C GLN A 444 -22.78 -8.81 -25.15
N THR A 445 -22.29 -9.23 -23.98
CA THR A 445 -20.88 -9.17 -23.60
C THR A 445 -20.03 -10.06 -24.51
N ARG A 446 -20.48 -11.25 -24.87
CA ARG A 446 -19.79 -12.13 -25.82
C ARG A 446 -19.78 -11.54 -27.23
N ALA A 447 -20.90 -10.98 -27.69
CA ALA A 447 -20.99 -10.31 -28.98
C ALA A 447 -20.05 -9.11 -29.05
N TRP A 448 -20.02 -8.27 -28.01
CA TRP A 448 -19.12 -7.12 -27.91
C TRP A 448 -17.64 -7.54 -27.85
N LYS A 449 -17.31 -8.61 -27.11
CA LYS A 449 -15.96 -9.19 -27.10
C LYS A 449 -15.55 -9.72 -28.48
N LYS A 450 -16.49 -10.28 -29.25
CA LYS A 450 -16.21 -10.76 -30.61
C LYS A 450 -15.95 -9.59 -31.56
N LEU A 451 -16.81 -8.57 -31.50
CA LEU A 451 -16.71 -7.36 -32.34
C LEU A 451 -15.48 -6.52 -32.00
N GLY A 452 -15.08 -6.48 -30.72
CA GLY A 452 -13.87 -5.81 -30.24
C GLY A 452 -12.57 -6.34 -30.85
N ARG A 453 -12.56 -7.55 -31.42
CA ARG A 453 -11.40 -8.08 -32.13
C ARG A 453 -11.26 -7.56 -33.56
N ASP A 454 -12.36 -7.04 -34.11
CA ASP A 454 -12.47 -6.69 -35.53
C ASP A 454 -12.13 -5.21 -35.80
N TYR A 455 -11.86 -4.41 -34.75
CA TYR A 455 -11.41 -3.03 -34.89
C TYR A 455 -10.27 -2.68 -33.92
N GLU A 456 -9.49 -1.69 -34.32
CA GLU A 456 -8.41 -1.11 -33.52
C GLU A 456 -8.77 0.32 -33.09
N VAL A 457 -8.29 0.71 -31.92
CA VAL A 457 -8.49 2.01 -31.31
C VAL A 457 -7.12 2.67 -31.15
N ILE A 458 -7.01 3.90 -31.65
CA ILE A 458 -5.81 4.72 -31.50
C ILE A 458 -5.64 5.07 -30.02
N LEU A 459 -4.42 4.92 -29.51
CA LEU A 459 -4.09 5.21 -28.12
C LEU A 459 -4.09 6.72 -27.85
N ASP A 460 -4.45 7.10 -26.62
CA ASP A 460 -4.32 8.47 -26.15
C ASP A 460 -2.83 8.86 -26.06
N ASP A 461 -2.49 10.15 -26.08
CA ASP A 461 -1.09 10.63 -26.03
C ASP A 461 -0.19 10.07 -27.15
N CYS A 462 -0.76 9.80 -28.32
CA CYS A 462 0.01 9.35 -29.48
C CYS A 462 1.13 10.37 -29.81
N PRO A 463 2.35 9.90 -30.11
CA PRO A 463 3.46 10.77 -30.43
C PRO A 463 3.22 11.57 -31.72
N VAL A 464 3.74 12.80 -31.74
CA VAL A 464 3.73 13.69 -32.91
C VAL A 464 4.89 13.37 -33.84
N ASN A 465 6.03 12.98 -33.27
CA ASN A 465 7.23 12.61 -34.00
C ASN A 465 7.93 11.43 -33.32
N VAL A 466 8.65 10.62 -34.10
CA VAL A 466 9.34 9.42 -33.62
C VAL A 466 10.67 9.24 -34.35
N ASN A 467 11.65 8.62 -33.71
CA ASN A 467 12.89 8.24 -34.39
C ASN A 467 12.74 6.91 -35.17
N TYR A 468 13.72 6.58 -36.00
CA TYR A 468 13.68 5.38 -36.85
C TYR A 468 13.73 4.05 -36.07
N GLN A 469 14.17 4.04 -34.82
CA GLN A 469 14.20 2.85 -33.95
C GLN A 469 12.86 2.60 -33.26
N SER A 470 11.96 3.57 -33.32
CA SER A 470 10.72 3.56 -32.56
C SER A 470 9.68 2.62 -33.14
N THR A 471 9.10 1.83 -32.26
CA THR A 471 8.06 0.85 -32.56
C THR A 471 6.83 1.10 -31.68
N GLY A 472 5.68 0.59 -32.11
CA GLY A 472 4.43 0.72 -31.36
C GLY A 472 4.44 0.03 -29.98
N PRO A 473 3.26 -0.17 -29.37
CA PRO A 473 1.93 -0.07 -29.99
C PRO A 473 1.42 1.37 -30.10
N PHE A 474 0.84 1.75 -31.23
CA PHE A 474 0.11 3.03 -31.42
C PHE A 474 -1.41 2.85 -31.33
N THR A 475 -1.86 1.61 -31.47
CA THR A 475 -3.26 1.18 -31.40
C THR A 475 -3.40 0.02 -30.40
N CYS A 476 -4.63 -0.22 -29.93
CA CYS A 476 -5.02 -1.41 -29.19
C CYS A 476 -6.31 -1.99 -29.78
N LYS A 477 -6.57 -3.27 -29.56
CA LYS A 477 -7.81 -3.91 -30.02
C LYS A 477 -8.99 -3.47 -29.17
N GLY A 478 -10.18 -3.40 -29.75
CA GLY A 478 -11.41 -3.06 -29.03
C GLY A 478 -11.74 -3.97 -27.83
N ASP A 479 -11.22 -5.20 -27.79
CA ASP A 479 -11.40 -6.14 -26.67
C ASP A 479 -10.22 -6.21 -25.68
N ASP A 480 -9.21 -5.34 -25.84
CA ASP A 480 -8.03 -5.30 -24.95
C ASP A 480 -8.38 -4.98 -23.49
N ALA A 481 -7.50 -5.36 -22.57
CA ALA A 481 -7.71 -5.14 -21.13
C ALA A 481 -7.91 -3.64 -20.79
N CYS A 482 -7.17 -2.74 -21.45
CA CYS A 482 -7.32 -1.29 -21.27
C CYS A 482 -8.65 -0.74 -21.83
N MET A 483 -9.35 -1.49 -22.67
CA MET A 483 -10.66 -1.10 -23.18
C MET A 483 -11.78 -1.40 -22.19
N LYS A 484 -11.69 -2.55 -21.50
CA LYS A 484 -12.71 -3.04 -20.56
C LYS A 484 -12.87 -2.15 -19.34
N ASP A 485 -11.76 -1.62 -18.86
CA ASP A 485 -11.72 -0.84 -17.61
C ASP A 485 -11.86 0.67 -17.86
N LEU A 486 -12.12 1.12 -19.10
CA LEU A 486 -12.17 2.55 -19.44
C LEU A 486 -13.17 3.33 -18.59
N GLU A 487 -14.42 2.85 -18.50
CA GLU A 487 -15.46 3.56 -17.76
C GLU A 487 -15.15 3.57 -16.25
N HIS A 488 -14.53 2.50 -15.75
CA HIS A 488 -14.04 2.44 -14.38
C HIS A 488 -12.89 3.45 -14.14
N ASP A 489 -11.91 3.52 -15.05
CA ASP A 489 -10.77 4.44 -14.95
C ASP A 489 -11.18 5.92 -15.07
N LYS A 490 -12.29 6.20 -15.78
CA LYS A 490 -12.93 7.53 -15.80
C LYS A 490 -13.58 7.87 -14.47
N MET A 491 -14.27 6.93 -13.84
CA MET A 491 -15.00 7.14 -12.58
C MET A 491 -14.11 7.07 -11.34
N CYS A 492 -13.04 6.27 -11.35
CA CYS A 492 -12.16 5.98 -10.21
C CYS A 492 -10.74 6.43 -10.51
N ARG A 493 -10.45 7.71 -10.23
CA ARG A 493 -9.12 8.29 -10.45
C ARG A 493 -8.08 7.74 -9.48
N THR A 494 -6.90 7.43 -9.99
CA THR A 494 -5.75 6.99 -9.18
C THR A 494 -4.87 8.16 -8.72
N GLN A 495 -4.46 8.11 -7.46
CA GLN A 495 -3.44 9.02 -6.90
C GLN A 495 -2.01 8.54 -7.18
N CYS A 496 -1.82 7.25 -7.51
CA CYS A 496 -0.53 6.67 -7.86
C CYS A 496 -0.73 5.55 -8.89
N TRP A 497 -0.67 5.90 -10.18
CA TRP A 497 -0.94 4.94 -11.25
C TRP A 497 0.03 3.74 -11.28
N PRO A 498 1.31 3.86 -10.89
CA PRO A 498 2.19 2.69 -10.79
C PRO A 498 1.71 1.68 -9.76
N MET A 499 1.13 2.16 -8.65
CA MET A 499 0.64 1.31 -7.57
C MET A 499 -0.70 0.65 -7.95
N ASP A 500 -1.59 1.40 -8.60
CA ASP A 500 -2.96 0.95 -8.85
C ASP A 500 -3.12 0.14 -10.15
N TRP A 501 -2.42 0.51 -11.22
CA TRP A 501 -2.61 -0.09 -12.54
C TRP A 501 -1.62 -1.22 -12.84
N LEU A 502 -0.32 -1.00 -12.61
CA LEU A 502 0.71 -1.99 -13.01
C LEU A 502 0.54 -3.37 -12.38
N PRO A 503 0.24 -3.52 -11.06
CA PRO A 503 0.05 -4.85 -10.47
C PRO A 503 -1.15 -5.61 -11.05
N ARG A 504 -2.16 -4.91 -11.57
CA ARG A 504 -3.33 -5.52 -12.22
C ARG A 504 -2.98 -6.02 -13.62
N ASP A 505 -2.18 -5.25 -14.36
CA ASP A 505 -1.81 -5.53 -15.74
C ASP A 505 -0.60 -6.46 -15.91
N VAL A 506 0.26 -6.52 -14.89
CA VAL A 506 1.50 -7.29 -14.88
C VAL A 506 1.71 -7.93 -13.50
N PRO A 507 1.53 -9.26 -13.36
CA PRO A 507 1.75 -9.94 -12.09
C PRO A 507 3.25 -10.07 -11.77
N TYR A 508 3.55 -10.34 -10.50
CA TYR A 508 4.91 -10.61 -9.99
C TYR A 508 5.89 -9.43 -10.04
N LEU A 509 5.38 -8.19 -10.07
CA LEU A 509 6.22 -7.00 -9.96
C LEU A 509 6.62 -6.74 -8.50
N ARG A 510 7.77 -6.10 -8.32
CA ARG A 510 8.04 -5.27 -7.15
C ARG A 510 8.20 -3.84 -7.64
N ILE A 511 7.42 -2.93 -7.09
CA ILE A 511 7.38 -1.54 -7.53
C ILE A 511 7.90 -0.68 -6.38
N LEU A 512 8.96 0.07 -6.66
CA LEU A 512 9.59 0.98 -5.71
C LEU A 512 9.46 2.41 -6.23
N GLY A 513 9.11 3.34 -5.34
CA GLY A 513 9.19 4.77 -5.60
C GLY A 513 10.34 5.37 -4.82
N VAL A 514 11.18 6.17 -5.47
CA VAL A 514 12.28 6.87 -4.81
C VAL A 514 12.02 8.36 -4.82
N ASN A 515 11.92 8.94 -3.63
CA ASN A 515 12.00 10.37 -3.42
C ASN A 515 13.47 10.79 -3.25
N TYR A 516 13.76 12.05 -3.54
CA TYR A 516 15.00 12.66 -3.12
C TYR A 516 14.82 14.15 -2.93
N ASP A 517 15.51 14.69 -1.92
CA ASP A 517 15.39 16.10 -1.58
C ASP A 517 15.97 16.93 -2.72
N THR A 518 15.13 17.77 -3.32
CA THR A 518 15.52 18.75 -4.32
C THR A 518 14.93 20.10 -3.97
N ASN A 519 15.78 21.11 -3.82
CA ASN A 519 15.33 22.47 -3.63
C ASN A 519 15.50 23.24 -4.94
N LEU A 520 14.59 24.19 -5.21
CA LEU A 520 14.72 25.16 -6.30
C LEU A 520 15.33 26.48 -5.88
N SER A 521 15.25 26.75 -4.59
CA SER A 521 15.54 28.04 -4.00
C SER A 521 16.43 27.81 -2.79
N MET A 522 17.48 28.61 -2.67
CA MET A 522 18.35 28.65 -1.49
C MET A 522 17.74 29.54 -0.38
N TRP A 523 16.50 30.01 -0.58
CA TRP A 523 15.86 31.06 0.24
C TRP A 523 15.03 30.49 1.41
N THR A 524 14.76 29.19 1.43
CA THR A 524 14.22 28.50 2.61
C THR A 524 15.36 28.20 3.60
N PRO A 525 15.16 28.33 4.92
CA PRO A 525 16.20 28.00 5.89
C PRO A 525 16.59 26.52 5.73
N LEU A 526 17.76 26.25 5.15
CA LEU A 526 18.29 24.90 5.03
C LEU A 526 18.65 24.38 6.42
N CYS A 527 18.24 23.14 6.75
CA CYS A 527 18.85 22.49 7.90
C CYS A 527 20.33 22.23 7.59
N PRO A 528 21.28 22.62 8.47
CA PRO A 528 22.71 22.45 8.23
C PRO A 528 23.15 21.00 7.97
N ILE A 529 22.35 20.02 8.40
CA ILE A 529 22.61 18.59 8.20
C ILE A 529 22.19 18.15 6.78
N GLU A 530 21.05 18.61 6.28
CA GLU A 530 20.56 18.25 4.94
C GLU A 530 21.34 18.97 3.83
N SER A 531 21.91 20.16 4.11
CA SER A 531 22.76 20.90 3.15
C SER A 531 24.08 20.20 2.78
N LEU A 532 24.45 19.11 3.45
CA LEU A 532 25.70 18.37 3.20
C LEU A 532 25.63 17.43 1.99
N LYS A 533 24.44 17.14 1.45
CA LYS A 533 24.24 16.20 0.32
C LYS A 533 23.63 16.90 -0.89
N SER A 534 24.30 17.93 -1.38
CA SER A 534 23.76 18.87 -2.36
C SER A 534 23.99 18.48 -3.81
N THR A 535 24.94 17.57 -4.11
CA THR A 535 25.28 17.19 -5.49
C THR A 535 24.52 15.95 -5.99
N ILE A 536 24.40 15.79 -7.31
CA ILE A 536 23.89 14.55 -7.91
C ILE A 536 24.76 13.32 -7.53
N SER A 537 26.07 13.49 -7.30
CA SER A 537 26.99 12.40 -6.95
C SER A 537 26.81 11.89 -5.51
N ASP A 538 26.54 12.79 -4.57
CA ASP A 538 26.27 12.39 -3.18
C ASP A 538 24.94 11.65 -3.10
N ARG A 539 23.94 12.15 -3.84
CA ARG A 539 22.62 11.50 -3.96
C ARG A 539 22.73 10.13 -4.63
N SER A 540 23.50 9.98 -5.71
CA SER A 540 23.64 8.68 -6.38
C SER A 540 24.23 7.64 -5.43
N SER A 541 25.28 8.00 -4.69
CA SER A 541 25.90 7.13 -3.68
C SER A 541 24.93 6.75 -2.57
N GLU A 542 24.16 7.72 -2.05
CA GLU A 542 23.13 7.46 -1.04
C GLU A 542 22.04 6.51 -1.54
N TYR A 543 21.47 6.77 -2.71
CA TYR A 543 20.33 5.98 -3.20
C TYR A 543 20.74 4.61 -3.70
N ILE A 544 21.95 4.43 -4.24
CA ILE A 544 22.49 3.07 -4.46
C ILE A 544 22.52 2.31 -3.14
N SER A 545 23.13 2.87 -2.08
CA SER A 545 23.21 2.20 -0.78
C SER A 545 21.82 1.80 -0.24
N LYS A 546 20.86 2.72 -0.27
CA LYS A 546 19.47 2.44 0.19
C LYS A 546 18.77 1.39 -0.67
N LEU A 547 18.96 1.42 -2.00
CA LEU A 547 18.35 0.44 -2.90
C LEU A 547 18.95 -0.96 -2.71
N LEU A 548 20.25 -1.05 -2.43
CA LEU A 548 20.91 -2.32 -2.09
C LEU A 548 20.36 -2.92 -0.80
N ILE A 549 20.12 -2.10 0.23
CA ILE A 549 19.46 -2.53 1.47
C ILE A 549 18.01 -2.97 1.22
N ALA A 550 17.32 -2.35 0.26
CA ALA A 550 16.02 -2.80 -0.23
C ALA A 550 16.10 -4.04 -1.15
N ASP A 551 17.25 -4.73 -1.23
CA ASP A 551 17.49 -5.93 -2.03
C ASP A 551 17.33 -5.72 -3.54
N VAL A 552 17.62 -4.51 -4.04
CA VAL A 552 17.72 -4.20 -5.47
C VAL A 552 19.06 -4.73 -6.00
N GLY A 553 19.08 -5.20 -7.26
CA GLY A 553 20.26 -5.85 -7.85
C GLY A 553 20.28 -7.37 -7.74
N LYS A 554 19.23 -7.98 -7.16
CA LYS A 554 19.03 -9.45 -7.19
C LYS A 554 18.08 -9.92 -8.29
N ARG A 555 17.32 -9.00 -8.88
CA ARG A 555 16.29 -9.25 -9.89
C ARG A 555 16.52 -8.28 -11.05
N PRO A 556 16.03 -8.61 -12.26
CA PRO A 556 15.95 -7.66 -13.35
C PRO A 556 15.31 -6.33 -12.91
N ILE A 557 15.81 -5.22 -13.43
CA ILE A 557 15.41 -3.86 -13.06
C ILE A 557 14.94 -3.11 -14.30
N ILE A 558 13.79 -2.44 -14.19
CA ILE A 558 13.36 -1.39 -15.12
C ILE A 558 13.28 -0.08 -14.36
N TRP A 559 14.00 0.92 -14.85
CA TRP A 559 13.96 2.28 -14.30
C TRP A 559 12.94 3.12 -15.04
N VAL A 560 12.12 3.87 -14.33
CA VAL A 560 11.14 4.80 -14.89
C VAL A 560 11.39 6.17 -14.27
N CYS A 561 11.84 7.11 -15.09
CA CYS A 561 12.45 8.33 -14.58
C CYS A 561 11.82 9.55 -15.24
N HIS A 562 11.63 10.61 -14.46
CA HIS A 562 11.19 11.91 -14.97
C HIS A 562 12.26 12.98 -14.73
N SER A 563 12.54 13.80 -15.74
CA SER A 563 13.44 14.95 -15.64
C SER A 563 14.77 14.60 -14.97
N MET A 564 15.20 15.36 -13.95
CA MET A 564 16.42 15.16 -13.16
C MET A 564 16.57 13.73 -12.61
N GLY A 565 15.47 13.02 -12.33
CA GLY A 565 15.53 11.64 -11.84
C GLY A 565 16.23 10.71 -12.83
N GLY A 566 16.11 10.98 -14.13
CA GLY A 566 16.82 10.22 -15.16
C GLY A 566 18.33 10.46 -15.16
N LEU A 567 18.77 11.66 -14.80
CA LEU A 567 20.20 11.97 -14.65
C LEU A 567 20.78 11.31 -13.40
N LEU A 568 20.02 11.28 -12.31
CA LEU A 568 20.39 10.55 -11.11
C LEU A 568 20.56 9.05 -11.40
N VAL A 569 19.64 8.42 -12.15
CA VAL A 569 19.79 7.02 -12.59
C VAL A 569 21.02 6.83 -13.47
N LYS A 570 21.27 7.73 -14.44
CA LYS A 570 22.50 7.67 -15.24
C LYS A 570 23.75 7.68 -14.37
N LYS A 571 23.81 8.59 -13.38
CA LYS A 571 24.94 8.70 -12.46
C LYS A 571 25.14 7.43 -11.64
N MET A 572 24.06 6.91 -11.04
CA MET A 572 24.07 5.65 -10.29
C MET A 572 24.61 4.47 -11.13
N LEU A 573 24.13 4.32 -12.36
CA LEU A 573 24.58 3.24 -13.26
C LEU A 573 26.04 3.42 -13.70
N VAL A 574 26.46 4.64 -14.05
CA VAL A 574 27.84 4.91 -14.45
C VAL A 574 28.81 4.68 -13.29
N GLU A 575 28.45 5.04 -12.07
CA GLU A 575 29.28 4.79 -10.88
C GLU A 575 29.40 3.30 -10.58
N GLU A 576 28.29 2.56 -10.61
CA GLU A 576 28.32 1.11 -10.46
C GLU A 576 29.19 0.47 -11.55
N TRP A 577 29.02 0.86 -12.82
CA TRP A 577 29.84 0.37 -13.93
C TRP A 577 31.33 0.65 -13.73
N LYS A 578 31.70 1.89 -13.38
CA LYS A 578 33.10 2.28 -13.12
C LYS A 578 33.70 1.54 -11.94
N SER A 579 32.88 1.14 -10.97
CA SER A 579 33.30 0.30 -9.84
C SER A 579 33.39 -1.20 -10.16
N GLY A 580 33.04 -1.61 -11.39
CA GLY A 580 33.03 -3.00 -11.85
C GLY A 580 31.68 -3.72 -11.67
N ASP A 581 30.59 -2.98 -11.49
CA ASP A 581 29.23 -3.48 -11.25
C ASP A 581 29.16 -4.53 -10.11
N LYS A 582 29.83 -4.23 -9.00
CA LYS A 582 29.99 -5.15 -7.85
C LYS A 582 28.64 -5.65 -7.33
N HIS A 583 27.61 -4.82 -7.43
CA HIS A 583 26.28 -5.13 -6.91
C HIS A 583 25.31 -5.67 -7.98
N ASN A 584 25.78 -5.90 -9.22
CA ASN A 584 24.99 -6.35 -10.37
C ASN A 584 23.83 -5.41 -10.73
N ILE A 585 23.94 -4.10 -10.47
CA ILE A 585 22.91 -3.13 -10.81
C ILE A 585 22.87 -2.93 -12.32
N CYS A 586 24.02 -2.75 -12.98
CA CYS A 586 24.10 -2.59 -14.43
C CYS A 586 23.68 -3.87 -15.14
N LYS A 587 24.22 -5.02 -14.73
CA LYS A 587 23.89 -6.34 -15.28
C LYS A 587 22.41 -6.70 -15.19
N ASN A 588 21.75 -6.30 -14.10
CA ASN A 588 20.33 -6.57 -13.92
C ASN A 588 19.42 -5.50 -14.52
N THR A 589 19.94 -4.32 -14.88
CA THR A 589 19.15 -3.33 -15.59
C THR A 589 18.80 -3.84 -16.98
N ARG A 590 17.50 -3.99 -17.27
CA ARG A 590 16.98 -4.48 -18.56
C ARG A 590 16.31 -3.41 -19.39
N GLY A 591 15.88 -2.33 -18.76
CA GLY A 591 15.35 -1.19 -19.49
C GLY A 591 15.31 0.08 -18.65
N ILE A 592 15.27 1.20 -19.37
CA ILE A 592 15.12 2.52 -18.78
C ILE A 592 14.09 3.29 -19.61
N VAL A 593 13.12 3.88 -18.93
CA VAL A 593 12.11 4.76 -19.51
C VAL A 593 12.36 6.18 -19.01
N PHE A 594 12.67 7.10 -19.91
CA PHE A 594 12.91 8.51 -19.61
C PHE A 594 11.71 9.36 -20.02
N TYR A 595 11.22 10.20 -19.12
CA TYR A 595 10.21 11.23 -19.39
C TYR A 595 10.84 12.60 -19.25
N SER A 596 11.00 13.34 -20.36
CA SER A 596 11.62 14.67 -20.42
C SER A 596 12.94 14.78 -19.62
N THR A 597 13.84 13.79 -19.73
CA THR A 597 15.15 13.85 -19.07
C THR A 597 16.12 14.68 -19.90
N PRO A 598 16.72 15.75 -19.36
CA PRO A 598 17.63 16.62 -20.12
C PRO A 598 19.03 15.99 -20.23
N HIS A 599 19.21 15.02 -21.13
CA HIS A 599 20.44 14.23 -21.25
C HIS A 599 21.68 15.05 -21.63
N ARG A 600 21.49 16.17 -22.34
CA ARG A 600 22.54 17.14 -22.69
C ARG A 600 22.38 18.49 -21.97
N GLY A 601 21.45 18.53 -21.01
CA GLY A 601 21.13 19.66 -20.14
C GLY A 601 19.93 20.45 -20.65
N SER A 602 19.56 21.55 -20.02
CA SER A 602 18.33 22.27 -20.37
C SER A 602 18.62 23.74 -20.68
N HIS A 603 17.86 24.32 -21.63
CA HIS A 603 17.92 25.73 -22.06
C HIS A 603 17.56 26.75 -20.95
N ILE A 604 17.77 26.42 -19.68
CA ILE A 604 17.81 27.38 -18.57
C ILE A 604 18.85 28.47 -18.85
N ALA A 605 19.90 28.15 -19.63
CA ALA A 605 20.94 29.07 -20.09
C ALA A 605 20.45 30.22 -20.98
N ALA A 606 19.27 30.12 -21.61
CA ALA A 606 18.70 31.21 -22.42
C ALA A 606 18.11 32.36 -21.58
N LEU A 607 17.90 32.15 -20.27
CA LEU A 607 17.53 33.20 -19.34
C LEU A 607 18.78 34.00 -18.91
N THR A 608 18.65 35.31 -18.75
CA THR A 608 19.73 36.15 -18.21
C THR A 608 20.14 35.67 -16.82
N GLN A 609 21.42 35.81 -16.43
CA GLN A 609 21.89 35.40 -15.10
C GLN A 609 21.04 36.01 -13.96
N ALA A 610 20.58 37.24 -14.14
CA ALA A 610 19.67 37.90 -13.20
C ALA A 610 18.29 37.23 -13.11
N THR A 611 17.70 36.80 -14.23
CA THR A 611 16.40 36.08 -14.23
C THR A 611 16.55 34.64 -13.73
N GLN A 612 17.67 33.97 -14.01
CA GLN A 612 17.97 32.66 -13.41
C GLN A 612 18.13 32.75 -11.89
N MET A 613 18.86 33.75 -11.38
CA MET A 613 19.04 33.94 -9.93
C MET A 613 17.74 34.38 -9.22
N LEU A 614 16.86 35.09 -9.93
CA LEU A 614 15.56 35.50 -9.42
C LEU A 614 14.56 34.33 -9.35
N ILE A 615 14.58 33.43 -10.35
CA ILE A 615 13.54 32.40 -10.50
C ILE A 615 14.01 31.03 -9.94
N TRP A 616 15.27 30.61 -10.13
CA TRP A 616 15.74 29.25 -9.79
C TRP A 616 17.22 29.18 -9.30
N PRO A 617 17.56 29.69 -8.11
CA PRO A 617 18.96 29.82 -7.66
C PRO A 617 19.63 28.54 -7.14
N SER A 618 18.94 27.42 -6.99
CA SER A 618 19.47 26.18 -6.38
C SER A 618 20.64 25.52 -7.10
N ILE A 619 21.50 24.81 -6.35
CA ILE A 619 22.65 24.03 -6.85
C ILE A 619 22.20 22.97 -7.87
N GLU A 620 21.07 22.32 -7.62
CA GLU A 620 20.46 21.31 -8.47
C GLU A 620 20.14 21.88 -9.86
N VAL A 621 19.66 23.12 -9.93
CA VAL A 621 19.40 23.82 -11.19
C VAL A 621 20.71 24.25 -11.87
N GLN A 622 21.73 24.60 -11.10
CA GLN A 622 23.05 24.93 -11.63
C GLN A 622 23.77 23.71 -12.25
N GLU A 623 23.60 22.51 -11.67
CA GLU A 623 24.11 21.24 -12.24
C GLU A 623 23.38 20.81 -13.52
N LEU A 624 22.14 21.28 -13.73
CA LEU A 624 21.28 20.98 -14.88
C LEU A 624 21.47 21.93 -16.08
N ARG A 625 22.44 22.85 -16.00
CA ARG A 625 22.76 23.77 -17.10
C ARG A 625 23.16 22.99 -18.36
N GLU A 626 22.62 23.41 -19.50
CA GLU A 626 23.01 22.91 -20.82
C GLU A 626 24.52 23.03 -21.04
N GLU A 627 25.08 22.00 -21.67
CA GLU A 627 26.51 21.91 -22.00
C GLU A 627 27.47 21.95 -20.81
N SER A 628 26.99 21.69 -19.58
CA SER A 628 27.92 21.56 -18.46
C SER A 628 28.91 20.41 -18.74
N PRO A 629 30.23 20.62 -18.59
CA PRO A 629 31.23 19.58 -18.87
C PRO A 629 30.98 18.30 -18.07
N HIS A 630 30.43 18.44 -16.87
CA HIS A 630 30.06 17.33 -16.01
C HIS A 630 28.93 16.48 -16.61
N LEU A 631 27.87 17.12 -17.10
CA LEU A 631 26.71 16.41 -17.64
C LEU A 631 27.00 15.78 -19.00
N LEU A 632 27.76 16.48 -19.87
CA LEU A 632 28.24 15.91 -21.13
C LEU A 632 29.18 14.72 -20.89
N GLY A 633 30.07 14.83 -19.90
CA GLY A 633 30.91 13.72 -19.45
C GLY A 633 30.09 12.53 -18.96
N LEU A 634 29.09 12.77 -18.10
CA LEU A 634 28.17 11.74 -17.62
C LEU A 634 27.40 11.08 -18.77
N HIS A 635 26.93 11.86 -19.74
CA HIS A 635 26.23 11.32 -20.89
C HIS A 635 27.14 10.44 -21.76
N LYS A 636 28.38 10.88 -22.01
CA LYS A 636 29.38 10.10 -22.74
C LYS A 636 29.68 8.78 -22.03
N ASP A 637 29.97 8.83 -20.73
CA ASP A 637 30.21 7.65 -19.90
C ASP A 637 29.02 6.68 -19.92
N PHE A 638 27.79 7.22 -19.88
CA PHE A 638 26.58 6.41 -19.96
C PHE A 638 26.46 5.70 -21.31
N ILE A 639 26.75 6.36 -22.43
CA ILE A 639 26.75 5.71 -23.75
C ILE A 639 27.83 4.63 -23.83
N GLU A 640 29.02 4.89 -23.29
CA GLU A 640 30.09 3.90 -23.25
C GLU A 640 29.70 2.66 -22.43
N MET A 641 29.05 2.87 -21.28
CA MET A 641 28.51 1.79 -20.46
C MET A 641 27.50 0.92 -21.22
N LEU A 642 26.63 1.51 -22.04
CA LEU A 642 25.63 0.76 -22.83
C LEU A 642 26.25 -0.20 -23.85
N ASN A 643 27.48 0.05 -24.30
CA ASN A 643 28.20 -0.89 -25.16
C ASN A 643 28.55 -2.19 -24.41
N ASN A 644 28.71 -2.13 -23.10
CA ASN A 644 29.01 -3.28 -22.24
C ASN A 644 27.73 -3.97 -21.72
N TYR A 645 26.65 -3.22 -21.57
CA TYR A 645 25.38 -3.70 -21.02
C TYR A 645 24.22 -3.38 -21.95
N PRO A 646 23.64 -4.39 -22.64
CA PRO A 646 22.49 -4.16 -23.51
C PRO A 646 21.24 -3.84 -22.67
N ILE A 647 20.87 -2.57 -22.65
CA ILE A 647 19.72 -2.03 -21.91
C ILE A 647 18.73 -1.43 -22.91
N ASN A 648 17.45 -1.79 -22.78
CA ASN A 648 16.41 -1.25 -23.66
C ASN A 648 16.00 0.16 -23.20
N ILE A 649 16.27 1.17 -24.03
CA ILE A 649 15.98 2.57 -23.72
C ILE A 649 14.74 3.03 -24.48
N VAL A 650 13.81 3.66 -23.75
CA VAL A 650 12.64 4.34 -24.29
C VAL A 650 12.63 5.76 -23.72
N SER A 651 12.62 6.77 -24.58
CA SER A 651 12.62 8.17 -24.19
C SER A 651 11.41 8.90 -24.75
N PHE A 652 10.75 9.66 -23.88
CA PHE A 652 9.64 10.56 -24.21
C PHE A 652 10.08 12.01 -24.03
N SER A 653 9.79 12.86 -25.00
CA SER A 653 10.06 14.30 -24.97
C SER A 653 8.76 15.12 -24.97
N GLU A 654 8.75 16.22 -24.24
CA GLU A 654 7.67 17.20 -24.29
C GLU A 654 7.74 18.08 -25.52
N THR A 655 6.58 18.45 -26.05
CA THR A 655 6.47 19.43 -27.14
C THR A 655 5.68 20.67 -26.74
N LYS A 656 5.01 20.67 -25.58
CA LYS A 656 4.27 21.84 -25.08
C LYS A 656 5.03 22.52 -23.94
N SER A 657 5.01 23.85 -23.94
CA SER A 657 5.55 24.65 -22.84
C SER A 657 4.72 24.51 -21.57
N THR A 658 5.40 24.52 -20.43
CA THR A 658 4.78 24.55 -19.10
C THR A 658 4.63 25.99 -18.63
N LEU A 659 3.49 26.34 -18.02
CA LEU A 659 3.27 27.67 -17.47
C LEU A 659 3.95 27.80 -16.09
N VAL A 660 4.95 28.66 -15.97
CA VAL A 660 5.64 28.92 -14.69
C VAL A 660 4.80 29.86 -13.83
N THR A 661 4.34 29.37 -12.67
CA THR A 661 3.26 29.92 -11.84
C THR A 661 3.45 31.36 -11.34
N ALA A 662 4.68 31.82 -11.15
CA ALA A 662 4.93 33.18 -10.63
C ALA A 662 4.69 34.29 -11.68
N LEU A 663 4.91 34.01 -12.96
CA LEU A 663 4.86 35.00 -14.05
C LEU A 663 3.93 34.60 -15.21
N LYS A 664 3.29 33.43 -15.14
CA LYS A 664 2.52 32.79 -16.23
C LYS A 664 3.29 32.75 -17.55
N PHE A 665 4.62 32.71 -17.48
CA PHE A 665 5.48 32.63 -18.65
C PHE A 665 5.53 31.18 -19.15
N PRO A 666 5.21 30.91 -20.43
CA PRO A 666 5.34 29.58 -21.01
C PRO A 666 6.83 29.26 -21.19
N PHE A 667 7.30 28.20 -20.55
CA PHE A 667 8.68 27.73 -20.65
C PHE A 667 8.71 26.25 -21.02
N GLN A 668 9.43 25.90 -22.08
CA GLN A 668 9.76 24.51 -22.38
C GLN A 668 10.99 24.13 -21.57
N PHE A 669 10.84 23.16 -20.66
CA PHE A 669 11.91 22.80 -19.74
C PHE A 669 12.99 21.99 -20.44
N VAL A 670 12.58 21.08 -21.33
CA VAL A 670 13.50 20.21 -22.05
C VAL A 670 13.13 20.19 -23.53
N THR A 671 14.09 20.56 -24.39
CA THR A 671 13.92 20.48 -25.83
C THR A 671 14.05 19.04 -26.34
N PRO A 672 13.45 18.70 -27.49
CA PRO A 672 13.59 17.37 -28.08
C PRO A 672 15.04 16.92 -28.25
N ASN A 673 15.94 17.82 -28.67
CA ASN A 673 17.37 17.53 -28.85
C ASN A 673 18.09 17.14 -27.56
N SER A 674 17.66 17.66 -26.41
CA SER A 674 18.23 17.29 -25.11
C SER A 674 17.54 16.07 -24.50
N ALA A 675 16.23 15.90 -24.78
CA ALA A 675 15.47 14.74 -24.33
C ALA A 675 15.87 13.45 -25.06
N ASP A 676 16.43 13.54 -26.27
CA ASP A 676 16.93 12.39 -27.03
C ASP A 676 18.34 11.98 -26.57
N PRO A 677 18.52 10.79 -25.96
CA PRO A 677 19.84 10.29 -25.59
C PRO A 677 20.68 9.85 -26.80
N GLY A 678 20.12 9.80 -28.01
CA GLY A 678 20.76 9.30 -29.22
C GLY A 678 20.84 7.77 -29.31
N VAL A 679 20.14 7.06 -28.42
CA VAL A 679 20.11 5.58 -28.33
C VAL A 679 18.72 5.10 -27.92
N GLY A 680 18.23 4.03 -28.55
CA GLY A 680 16.92 3.46 -28.25
C GLY A 680 15.77 4.20 -28.92
N GLU A 681 14.56 3.90 -28.45
CA GLU A 681 13.34 4.46 -29.01
C GLU A 681 13.09 5.87 -28.46
N PHE A 682 12.67 6.79 -29.33
CA PHE A 682 12.44 8.20 -28.97
C PHE A 682 11.12 8.70 -29.54
N PHE A 683 10.31 9.31 -28.69
CA PHE A 683 8.94 9.74 -28.99
C PHE A 683 8.70 11.17 -28.50
N GLU A 684 8.23 12.05 -29.38
CA GLU A 684 7.80 13.40 -29.03
C GLU A 684 6.30 13.42 -28.72
N ILE A 685 5.94 13.80 -27.50
CA ILE A 685 4.59 13.66 -26.95
C ILE A 685 3.95 15.05 -26.81
N PRO A 686 2.69 15.25 -27.24
CA PRO A 686 1.99 16.54 -27.18
C PRO A 686 1.50 16.92 -25.77
N GLN A 687 2.40 16.85 -24.78
CA GLN A 687 2.19 17.19 -23.37
C GLN A 687 3.26 18.17 -22.88
N ASP A 688 3.00 18.77 -21.72
CA ASP A 688 3.95 19.64 -21.02
C ASP A 688 4.84 18.83 -20.04
N HIS A 689 5.87 19.47 -19.48
CA HIS A 689 6.86 18.82 -18.61
C HIS A 689 6.25 18.17 -17.37
N LEU A 690 5.18 18.73 -16.83
CA LEU A 690 4.54 18.24 -15.60
C LEU A 690 3.51 17.15 -15.86
N THR A 691 2.99 17.03 -17.08
CA THR A 691 1.92 16.11 -17.46
C THR A 691 2.39 14.93 -18.31
N ILE A 692 3.58 15.00 -18.92
CA ILE A 692 4.14 13.94 -19.76
C ILE A 692 4.35 12.60 -19.02
N CYS A 693 4.53 12.62 -17.70
CA CYS A 693 4.68 11.43 -16.84
C CYS A 693 3.37 10.99 -16.16
N LYS A 694 2.25 11.67 -16.49
CA LYS A 694 0.92 11.43 -15.95
C LYS A 694 0.01 10.94 -17.08
N PRO A 695 -0.09 9.63 -17.32
CA PRO A 695 -1.01 9.10 -18.32
C PRO A 695 -2.45 9.51 -17.97
N ALA A 696 -3.27 9.81 -18.98
CA ALA A 696 -4.67 10.17 -18.77
C ALA A 696 -5.50 8.99 -18.25
N ASN A 697 -5.21 7.78 -18.75
CA ASN A 697 -5.87 6.52 -18.44
C ASN A 697 -4.95 5.37 -18.91
N ARG A 698 -5.39 4.12 -18.75
CA ARG A 698 -4.63 2.94 -19.20
C ARG A 698 -4.52 2.80 -20.72
N ARG A 699 -5.24 3.58 -21.54
CA ARG A 699 -5.08 3.63 -23.01
C ARG A 699 -4.04 4.65 -23.48
N SER A 700 -3.42 5.39 -22.56
CA SER A 700 -2.32 6.29 -22.93
C SER A 700 -1.16 5.49 -23.52
N PHE A 701 -0.65 5.96 -24.65
CA PHE A 701 0.54 5.45 -25.34
C PHE A 701 1.73 5.33 -24.37
N LEU A 702 1.91 6.33 -23.50
CA LEU A 702 2.94 6.36 -22.48
C LEU A 702 2.88 5.13 -21.56
N TYR A 703 1.67 4.79 -21.11
CA TYR A 703 1.43 3.65 -20.24
C TYR A 703 1.55 2.32 -20.99
N GLN A 704 0.96 2.23 -22.19
CA GLN A 704 0.99 1.02 -23.02
C GLN A 704 2.41 0.67 -23.47
N LYS A 705 3.24 1.66 -23.78
CA LYS A 705 4.64 1.45 -24.14
C LYS A 705 5.45 0.89 -22.97
N LEU A 706 5.27 1.44 -21.77
CA LEU A 706 5.86 0.88 -20.55
C LEU A 706 5.36 -0.56 -20.31
N LEU A 707 4.06 -0.80 -20.48
CA LEU A 707 3.46 -2.12 -20.29
C LEU A 707 4.05 -3.16 -21.26
N CYS A 708 4.25 -2.80 -22.52
CA CYS A 708 4.91 -3.64 -23.52
C CYS A 708 6.35 -4.00 -23.08
N LEU A 709 7.11 -3.01 -22.60
CA LEU A 709 8.47 -3.23 -22.08
C LEU A 709 8.47 -4.22 -20.90
N LEU A 710 7.56 -4.03 -19.93
CA LEU A 710 7.45 -4.88 -18.74
C LEU A 710 7.06 -6.31 -19.09
N ARG A 711 6.04 -6.51 -19.94
CA ARG A 711 5.55 -7.84 -20.35
C ARG A 711 6.63 -8.65 -21.05
N ARG A 712 7.34 -8.02 -21.99
CA ARG A 712 8.45 -8.65 -22.71
C ARG A 712 9.51 -9.21 -21.76
N GLN A 713 9.89 -8.48 -20.70
CA GLN A 713 10.90 -8.96 -19.75
C GLN A 713 10.42 -10.13 -18.89
N ILE A 714 9.12 -10.22 -18.60
CA ILE A 714 8.55 -11.34 -17.84
C ILE A 714 8.40 -12.59 -18.72
N GLU A 715 8.01 -12.41 -19.98
CA GLU A 715 7.81 -13.50 -20.94
C GLU A 715 9.12 -14.19 -21.34
N ILE A 716 10.17 -13.44 -21.68
CA ILE A 716 11.51 -13.98 -22.00
C ILE A 716 11.95 -14.98 -20.92
N ARG A 717 11.69 -14.66 -19.65
CA ARG A 717 12.10 -15.50 -18.52
C ARG A 717 11.27 -16.78 -18.37
N LYS A 718 10.02 -16.81 -18.83
CA LYS A 718 9.21 -18.04 -18.87
C LYS A 718 9.80 -19.00 -19.89
N GLU A 719 10.16 -18.50 -21.07
CA GLU A 719 10.75 -19.29 -22.15
C GLU A 719 12.13 -19.84 -21.77
N THR A 720 13.00 -19.02 -21.16
CA THR A 720 14.33 -19.50 -20.71
C THR A 720 14.23 -20.61 -19.66
N LYS A 721 13.23 -20.56 -18.77
CA LYS A 721 13.01 -21.65 -17.81
C LYS A 721 12.46 -22.89 -18.51
N SER A 722 11.51 -22.75 -19.43
CA SER A 722 10.93 -23.86 -20.17
C SER A 722 11.98 -24.60 -21.02
N SER A 723 12.92 -23.89 -21.64
CA SER A 723 13.98 -24.50 -22.46
C SER A 723 15.02 -25.24 -21.62
N ILE A 724 15.35 -24.76 -20.42
CA ILE A 724 16.22 -25.48 -19.48
C ILE A 724 15.56 -26.79 -19.01
N PHE A 725 14.25 -26.78 -18.72
CA PHE A 725 13.52 -28.01 -18.36
C PHE A 725 13.38 -28.99 -19.52
N MET A 726 13.22 -28.51 -20.77
CA MET A 726 13.24 -29.38 -21.95
C MET A 726 14.62 -29.98 -22.21
N ASN A 727 15.71 -29.28 -21.93
CA ASN A 727 17.07 -29.81 -22.09
C ASN A 727 17.51 -30.76 -20.95
N LEU A 728 16.76 -30.84 -19.85
CA LEU A 728 16.99 -31.74 -18.72
C LEU A 728 16.12 -33.00 -18.76
N THR A 729 15.28 -33.16 -19.79
CA THR A 729 14.56 -34.39 -20.09
C THR A 729 15.02 -34.86 -21.47
N TRP A 730 15.22 -36.17 -21.66
CA TRP A 730 15.81 -36.85 -22.84
C TRP A 730 17.34 -37.01 -22.87
N PRO A 731 17.88 -38.05 -22.20
CA PRO A 731 19.05 -38.74 -22.72
C PRO A 731 18.60 -39.68 -23.85
N ASP A 732 18.76 -39.26 -25.10
CA ASP A 732 18.77 -40.16 -26.25
C ASP A 732 19.99 -41.09 -26.14
N ARG A 733 19.76 -42.28 -25.59
CA ARG A 733 20.51 -43.51 -25.88
C ARG A 733 19.83 -44.65 -25.14
N LEU A 734 19.20 -45.55 -25.90
CA LEU A 734 19.28 -47.01 -25.75
C LEU A 734 18.25 -47.65 -26.71
N LEU A 735 18.68 -47.92 -27.94
CA LEU A 735 18.13 -49.01 -28.74
C LEU A 735 19.31 -49.95 -29.05
N PRO A 736 19.32 -51.18 -28.52
CA PRO A 736 20.22 -52.22 -29.00
C PRO A 736 19.62 -52.94 -30.22
N LYS A 737 20.51 -53.46 -31.05
CA LYS A 737 20.23 -54.46 -32.10
C LYS A 737 19.63 -55.73 -31.52
#